data_AF-W6RWH6-F1
#
_entry.id   AF-W6RWH6-F1
#
_cell.length_a   1.000
_cell.length_b   1.000
_cell.length_c   1.000
_cell.angle_alpha   90.00
_cell.angle_beta   90.00
_cell.angle_gamma   90.00
#
_symmetry.space_group_name_H-M   'P 1'
#
loop_
_entity.id
_entity.type
_entity.pdbx_description
1 polymer ?
#
loop_
_entity_poly.entity_id
_entity_poly.type
_entity_poly.pdbx_seq_one_letter_code
_entity_poly.pdbx_strand_id
1 'polypeptide(L)'
;MKLVKSLIASIVITVITSNVVLAGSDSLSLWTQFRGNILNPAITDSKTPTTSLEVKEKWSVEVGEGWKFSDPIIVGDYIYSTDSSKIKKYSRETGEEILSNTLTESISWSSRIAYGDGKIFVPTNNGRIQCVDADTLDMLWISPVIEDTSLQGIGTVVYYDGYVYCGVSSNSGDNGFYYALSVEDKNTKKSDEIKDYAWKYEPKEGKKGYYLTGGAVVGNNIIFAGEKGEVVAHSLKEDKVIDAIDIGDGIRSSIHYDKKSEKIYLSTKGGSICSIKVNEDGTFDKGSLISTVIGADSVSSPVVYNGRVYVCSGKNFLVLDGTSLNTIYQIWGISSKSSPILTTAYANKDNNNTVYLYVFNSSSPDSIYCIKDFEGNTKENYEKIISTSKPHSNNSSAAIDEYGSIYFKNDSGYLFCFKNENGEYIAEDIILAINNLPDINEITLDDKIIVKNILNRYNSLSDEEKKKVSNVDMLNNAITKIESLKNIKDEVANIIKDINNLPEVITIEEKNTINQLLDRYNALPEGYKSSVTNIDVLLDLSKKLDNEEKEKEVNDLISKIDSLPSDKDVVLDNKEEIYSLYNQFEKLTEEEKAKVTNIDKLMALKNRILEIREIVNGIRDDIWEKVDKNNITLDDKETVEDIVKRYDALNSKDRKYVDNFSKVEEAKGKIEELAAGIILTEDDITDNKDSNNSNKELSKTGGIGKELIAVIAIIILISGIVVLYLSSKKKNIEDKNR
;
A
#
# COMPACT_ATOMS: atom_id res chain seq x y z
N MET A 1 -6.08 46.67 24.22
CA MET A 1 -4.77 46.01 24.35
C MET A 1 -4.96 44.57 23.89
N LYS A 2 -4.84 44.34 22.58
CA LYS A 2 -4.80 43.01 21.96
C LYS A 2 -3.38 42.46 22.11
N LEU A 3 -3.30 41.15 22.33
CA LEU A 3 -2.42 40.15 21.72
C LEU A 3 -0.95 40.48 21.41
N VAL A 4 -0.20 39.36 21.32
CA VAL A 4 1.02 39.10 20.55
C VAL A 4 2.30 38.97 21.40
N LYS A 5 2.97 37.82 21.16
CA LYS A 5 4.36 37.39 21.45
C LYS A 5 4.53 36.64 22.79
N SER A 6 5.07 35.43 22.86
CA SER A 6 5.87 34.67 21.89
C SER A 6 5.72 33.17 22.14
N LEU A 7 5.32 32.47 21.09
CA LEU A 7 5.58 31.05 20.87
C LEU A 7 7.11 30.88 20.66
N ILE A 8 7.65 29.74 21.10
CA ILE A 8 8.96 29.10 20.78
C ILE A 8 9.68 28.66 22.08
N ALA A 9 10.09 27.40 22.07
CA ALA A 9 10.83 26.65 23.09
C ALA A 9 9.99 26.01 24.21
N SER A 10 9.21 25.00 23.83
CA SER A 10 9.05 23.79 24.65
C SER A 10 8.79 22.63 23.70
N ILE A 11 9.87 21.94 23.32
CA ILE A 11 9.79 20.54 22.91
C ILE A 11 9.35 19.80 24.17
N VAL A 12 8.04 19.68 24.34
CA VAL A 12 7.47 18.75 25.29
C VAL A 12 7.79 17.37 24.73
N ILE A 13 8.76 16.70 25.33
CA ILE A 13 8.86 15.24 25.24
C ILE A 13 7.58 14.74 25.93
N THR A 14 6.50 14.62 25.15
CA THR A 14 5.34 13.85 25.56
C THR A 14 5.80 12.41 25.49
N VAL A 15 6.26 11.88 26.62
CA VAL A 15 6.22 10.45 26.86
C VAL A 15 4.75 10.09 26.70
N ILE A 16 4.40 9.54 25.53
CA ILE A 16 3.09 8.96 25.30
C ILE A 16 3.06 7.72 26.18
N THR A 17 2.66 7.87 27.45
CA THR A 17 2.07 6.77 28.22
C THR A 17 0.70 6.53 27.64
N SER A 18 0.64 6.06 26.39
CA SER A 18 -0.51 5.32 25.92
C SER A 18 -0.56 4.12 26.85
N ASN A 19 -1.59 4.06 27.69
CA ASN A 19 -2.17 2.80 28.07
C ASN A 19 -2.58 2.11 26.77
N VAL A 20 -1.59 1.48 26.12
CA VAL A 20 -1.83 0.33 25.28
C VAL A 20 -2.54 -0.61 26.22
N VAL A 21 -3.86 -0.72 26.06
CA VAL A 21 -4.53 -1.97 26.35
C VAL A 21 -3.61 -3.01 25.76
N LEU A 22 -2.97 -3.82 26.61
CA LEU A 22 -2.22 -5.00 26.22
C LEU A 22 -3.19 -5.87 25.43
N ALA A 23 -3.37 -5.56 24.14
CA ALA A 23 -3.67 -6.54 23.14
C ALA A 23 -2.60 -7.60 23.35
N GLY A 24 -3.04 -8.82 23.68
CA GLY A 24 -2.22 -9.89 24.22
C GLY A 24 -0.87 -9.97 23.51
N SER A 25 0.18 -10.21 24.31
CA SER A 25 1.56 -10.45 23.89
C SER A 25 1.67 -11.02 22.48
N ASP A 26 1.79 -10.14 21.49
CA ASP A 26 2.02 -10.47 20.07
C ASP A 26 3.52 -10.85 19.85
N SER A 27 4.17 -11.27 20.94
CA SER A 27 5.53 -11.76 21.12
C SER A 27 5.65 -13.27 20.97
N LEU A 28 4.56 -13.95 20.57
CA LEU A 28 4.58 -15.38 20.32
C LEU A 28 5.53 -15.67 19.15
N SER A 29 6.55 -16.51 19.38
CA SER A 29 7.39 -17.02 18.30
C SER A 29 6.50 -17.66 17.23
N LEU A 30 6.56 -17.14 16.01
CA LEU A 30 5.71 -17.58 14.91
C LEU A 30 6.27 -18.88 14.31
N TRP A 31 5.67 -20.02 14.68
CA TRP A 31 5.97 -21.34 14.10
C TRP A 31 5.01 -21.66 12.96
N THR A 32 4.99 -20.78 11.96
CA THR A 32 4.11 -20.96 10.81
C THR A 32 4.52 -22.15 9.93
N GLN A 33 5.69 -22.74 10.16
CA GLN A 33 6.15 -23.96 9.53
C GLN A 33 7.31 -24.62 10.31
N PHE A 34 7.82 -25.74 9.80
CA PHE A 34 8.96 -26.47 10.35
C PHE A 34 10.25 -25.63 10.38
N ARG A 35 10.89 -25.53 11.55
CA ARG A 35 12.04 -24.65 11.83
C ARG A 35 11.70 -23.15 11.84
N GLY A 36 10.50 -22.80 12.33
CA GLY A 36 10.16 -21.44 12.71
C GLY A 36 9.31 -20.71 11.67
N ASN A 37 9.67 -19.46 11.38
CA ASN A 37 8.88 -18.55 10.55
C ASN A 37 9.05 -18.87 9.06
N ILE A 38 7.96 -18.85 8.29
CA ILE A 38 7.96 -19.10 6.84
C ILE A 38 8.78 -18.10 6.01
N LEU A 39 8.87 -16.84 6.45
CA LEU A 39 9.66 -15.81 5.75
C LEU A 39 11.14 -15.81 6.15
N ASN A 40 11.51 -16.55 7.19
CA ASN A 40 12.90 -16.72 7.60
C ASN A 40 13.15 -18.15 8.13
N PRO A 41 12.92 -19.17 7.30
CA PRO A 41 12.87 -20.55 7.76
C PRO A 41 14.26 -21.01 8.20
N ALA A 42 14.34 -21.61 9.39
CA ALA A 42 15.55 -22.14 9.99
C ALA A 42 16.64 -21.11 10.35
N ILE A 43 16.28 -19.83 10.42
CA ILE A 43 17.16 -18.77 10.88
C ILE A 43 16.52 -18.10 12.09
N THR A 44 17.23 -18.11 13.21
CA THR A 44 16.82 -17.42 14.44
C THR A 44 17.80 -16.30 14.76
N ASP A 45 17.31 -15.25 15.42
CA ASP A 45 18.17 -14.23 15.99
C ASP A 45 18.67 -14.61 17.38
N SER A 46 18.17 -15.69 18.00
CA SER A 46 18.35 -15.98 19.43
C SER A 46 19.79 -16.39 19.78
N LYS A 47 20.27 -15.95 20.95
CA LYS A 47 21.57 -16.35 21.49
C LYS A 47 21.55 -17.79 21.94
N THR A 48 21.99 -18.68 21.06
CA THR A 48 22.06 -20.14 21.28
C THR A 48 23.46 -20.56 21.76
N PRO A 49 23.61 -21.68 22.49
CA PRO A 49 24.88 -22.09 23.07
C PRO A 49 25.93 -22.46 22.02
N THR A 50 27.09 -21.82 22.11
CA THR A 50 28.22 -22.00 21.18
C THR A 50 29.16 -23.12 21.60
N THR A 51 29.13 -23.53 22.88
CA THR A 51 29.94 -24.61 23.43
C THR A 51 29.11 -25.47 24.40
N SER A 52 29.63 -26.65 24.74
CA SER A 52 29.01 -27.56 25.73
C SER A 52 28.94 -26.98 27.15
N LEU A 53 29.72 -25.93 27.46
CA LEU A 53 29.73 -25.29 28.77
C LEU A 53 28.56 -24.32 28.99
N GLU A 54 27.88 -23.91 27.92
CA GLU A 54 26.79 -22.92 27.96
C GLU A 54 25.41 -23.56 28.01
N VAL A 55 25.34 -24.89 27.97
CA VAL A 55 24.09 -25.63 27.81
C VAL A 55 23.92 -26.71 28.86
N LYS A 56 22.70 -26.81 29.38
CA LYS A 56 22.30 -27.88 30.32
C LYS A 56 20.93 -28.42 30.01
N GLU A 57 20.73 -29.72 30.22
CA GLU A 57 19.39 -30.31 30.22
C GLU A 57 18.59 -29.67 31.36
N LYS A 58 17.57 -28.89 31.01
CA LYS A 58 16.67 -28.24 31.98
C LYS A 58 15.63 -29.24 32.48
N TRP A 59 15.03 -29.97 31.53
CA TRP A 59 14.09 -31.04 31.79
C TRP A 59 14.02 -31.98 30.58
N SER A 60 13.57 -33.20 30.84
CA SER A 60 13.17 -34.19 29.83
C SER A 60 11.91 -34.90 30.32
N VAL A 61 10.91 -35.00 29.45
CA VAL A 61 9.59 -35.56 29.78
C VAL A 61 9.18 -36.59 28.75
N GLU A 62 8.57 -37.68 29.22
CA GLU A 62 8.00 -38.70 28.34
C GLU A 62 6.71 -38.16 27.72
N VAL A 63 6.64 -38.15 26.39
CA VAL A 63 5.52 -37.59 25.62
C VAL A 63 4.81 -38.63 24.75
N GLY A 64 5.43 -39.79 24.54
CA GLY A 64 4.89 -40.89 23.77
C GLY A 64 5.85 -42.09 23.75
N GLU A 65 5.59 -43.04 22.85
CA GLU A 65 6.45 -44.21 22.64
C GLU A 65 6.97 -44.24 21.19
N GLY A 66 8.26 -44.54 21.02
CA GLY A 66 8.88 -44.67 19.70
C GLY A 66 8.95 -43.34 18.95
N TRP A 67 8.37 -43.26 17.75
CA TRP A 67 8.54 -42.12 16.83
C TRP A 67 7.22 -41.51 16.32
N LYS A 68 6.07 -41.91 16.87
CA LYS A 68 4.73 -41.50 16.40
C LYS A 68 4.24 -40.20 17.05
N PHE A 69 5.05 -39.17 16.98
CA PHE A 69 4.72 -37.85 17.50
C PHE A 69 5.39 -36.76 16.69
N SER A 70 4.77 -35.59 16.66
CA SER A 70 5.23 -34.47 15.85
C SER A 70 6.50 -33.83 16.40
N ASP A 71 7.24 -33.18 15.50
CA ASP A 71 8.25 -32.21 15.91
C ASP A 71 7.59 -31.14 16.81
N PRO A 72 8.27 -30.68 17.88
CA PRO A 72 7.69 -29.68 18.77
C PRO A 72 7.69 -28.29 18.10
N ILE A 73 6.65 -27.52 18.37
CA ILE A 73 6.63 -26.07 18.09
C ILE A 73 6.45 -25.30 19.39
N ILE A 74 7.04 -24.11 19.46
CA ILE A 74 7.08 -23.29 20.68
C ILE A 74 6.20 -22.07 20.44
N VAL A 75 5.17 -21.83 21.24
CA VAL A 75 4.28 -20.68 21.05
C VAL A 75 4.06 -20.03 22.40
N GLY A 76 4.77 -18.93 22.62
CA GLY A 76 4.80 -18.26 23.92
C GLY A 76 5.36 -19.17 25.00
N ASP A 77 4.65 -19.27 26.11
CA ASP A 77 5.06 -20.09 27.26
C ASP A 77 4.72 -21.58 27.11
N TYR A 78 4.31 -22.01 25.92
CA TYR A 78 3.86 -23.38 25.68
C TYR A 78 4.61 -24.05 24.54
N ILE A 79 4.66 -25.38 24.63
CA ILE A 79 5.14 -26.26 23.56
C ILE A 79 3.96 -27.08 23.07
N TYR A 80 3.80 -27.21 21.77
CA TYR A 80 2.77 -28.06 21.16
C TYR A 80 3.44 -29.23 20.45
N SER A 81 2.89 -30.43 20.69
CA SER A 81 3.27 -31.67 20.00
C SER A 81 2.10 -32.66 20.07
N THR A 82 2.21 -33.79 19.40
CA THR A 82 1.15 -34.82 19.32
C THR A 82 1.61 -36.14 19.94
N ASP A 83 0.72 -37.07 20.29
CA ASP A 83 1.08 -38.43 20.75
C ASP A 83 0.36 -39.54 19.95
N SER A 84 0.57 -39.59 18.64
CA SER A 84 -0.19 -40.39 17.67
C SER A 84 -1.68 -40.02 17.58
N SER A 85 -2.41 -39.96 18.69
CA SER A 85 -3.87 -39.81 18.74
C SER A 85 -4.36 -38.49 19.36
N LYS A 86 -3.50 -37.72 20.03
CA LYS A 86 -3.87 -36.43 20.62
C LYS A 86 -2.95 -35.31 20.16
N ILE A 87 -3.48 -34.09 20.17
CA ILE A 87 -2.70 -32.86 20.25
C ILE A 87 -2.49 -32.52 21.73
N LYS A 88 -1.30 -32.06 22.08
CA LYS A 88 -0.89 -31.76 23.46
C LYS A 88 -0.21 -30.41 23.54
N LYS A 89 -0.47 -29.74 24.66
CA LYS A 89 0.11 -28.47 25.07
C LYS A 89 0.87 -28.71 26.36
N TYR A 90 2.15 -28.35 26.37
CA TYR A 90 3.06 -28.51 27.49
C TYR A 90 3.53 -27.14 27.99
N SER A 91 3.82 -27.06 29.28
CA SER A 91 4.53 -25.93 29.87
C SER A 91 5.94 -25.87 29.30
N ARG A 92 6.35 -24.73 28.74
CA ARG A 92 7.74 -24.53 28.32
C ARG A 92 8.70 -24.51 29.50
N GLU A 93 8.23 -24.00 30.65
CA GLU A 93 9.05 -23.88 31.85
C GLU A 93 9.43 -25.24 32.43
N THR A 94 8.45 -26.15 32.53
CA THR A 94 8.59 -27.43 33.26
C THR A 94 8.56 -28.68 32.38
N GLY A 95 8.07 -28.56 31.15
CA GLY A 95 7.80 -29.71 30.27
C GLY A 95 6.49 -30.45 30.59
N GLU A 96 5.78 -30.09 31.65
CA GLU A 96 4.57 -30.80 32.08
C GLU A 96 3.42 -30.61 31.09
N GLU A 97 2.64 -31.67 30.85
CA GLU A 97 1.41 -31.60 30.05
C GLU A 97 0.38 -30.70 30.76
N ILE A 98 -0.07 -29.66 30.06
CA ILE A 98 -1.08 -28.69 30.54
C ILE A 98 -2.46 -29.08 30.04
N LEU A 99 -2.55 -29.47 28.76
CA LEU A 99 -3.81 -29.77 28.09
C LEU A 99 -3.58 -30.76 26.96
N SER A 100 -4.56 -31.63 26.72
CA SER A 100 -4.57 -32.50 25.55
C SER A 100 -5.99 -32.70 25.03
N ASN A 101 -6.12 -32.89 23.72
CA ASN A 101 -7.38 -33.19 23.07
C ASN A 101 -7.21 -34.25 21.98
N THR A 102 -8.25 -35.04 21.75
CA THR A 102 -8.21 -36.17 20.82
C THR A 102 -8.28 -35.68 19.38
N LEU A 103 -7.40 -36.21 18.53
CA LEU A 103 -7.46 -36.02 17.09
C LEU A 103 -8.52 -36.96 16.51
N THR A 104 -9.28 -36.47 15.53
CA THR A 104 -10.28 -37.26 14.80
C THR A 104 -9.64 -38.47 14.14
N GLU A 105 -8.45 -38.28 13.59
CA GLU A 105 -7.62 -39.31 12.99
C GLU A 105 -6.24 -39.26 13.62
N SER A 106 -5.62 -40.43 13.85
CA SER A 106 -4.25 -40.47 14.34
C SER A 106 -3.27 -39.90 13.31
N ILE A 107 -2.15 -39.36 13.75
CA ILE A 107 -0.98 -39.16 12.87
C ILE A 107 -0.31 -40.51 12.56
N SER A 108 0.36 -40.62 11.42
CA SER A 108 1.00 -41.87 10.99
C SER A 108 2.39 -42.10 11.60
N TRP A 109 3.32 -41.22 11.24
CA TRP A 109 4.72 -41.21 11.65
C TRP A 109 4.99 -39.90 12.39
N SER A 110 6.25 -39.47 12.46
CA SER A 110 6.57 -38.09 12.84
C SER A 110 5.91 -37.11 11.87
N SER A 111 5.17 -36.14 12.39
CA SER A 111 4.54 -35.07 11.60
C SER A 111 5.14 -33.70 11.92
N ARG A 112 4.89 -32.72 11.07
CA ARG A 112 5.35 -31.33 11.25
C ARG A 112 4.14 -30.41 11.27
N ILE A 113 3.74 -30.03 12.47
CA ILE A 113 2.61 -29.14 12.74
C ILE A 113 3.01 -27.66 12.54
N ALA A 114 2.02 -26.79 12.39
CA ALA A 114 2.22 -25.36 12.27
C ALA A 114 1.26 -24.58 13.17
N TYR A 115 1.65 -23.35 13.53
CA TYR A 115 0.87 -22.38 14.27
C TYR A 115 0.62 -21.12 13.44
N GLY A 116 -0.60 -20.59 13.48
CA GLY A 116 -0.95 -19.32 12.85
C GLY A 116 -2.31 -18.82 13.32
N ASP A 117 -2.45 -17.51 13.55
CA ASP A 117 -3.71 -16.85 13.95
C ASP A 117 -4.42 -17.53 15.13
N GLY A 118 -3.65 -17.89 16.17
CA GLY A 118 -4.18 -18.56 17.37
C GLY A 118 -4.57 -20.03 17.15
N LYS A 119 -4.18 -20.64 16.02
CA LYS A 119 -4.58 -22.00 15.65
C LYS A 119 -3.37 -22.91 15.48
N ILE A 120 -3.56 -24.19 15.77
CA ILE A 120 -2.59 -25.26 15.49
C ILE A 120 -3.15 -26.14 14.38
N PHE A 121 -2.33 -26.41 13.38
CA PHE A 121 -2.69 -27.21 12.22
C PHE A 121 -1.97 -28.55 12.26
N VAL A 122 -2.72 -29.62 12.44
CA VAL A 122 -2.21 -30.98 12.69
C VAL A 122 -2.49 -31.86 11.46
N PRO A 123 -1.48 -32.30 10.70
CA PRO A 123 -1.71 -33.22 9.61
C PRO A 123 -1.89 -34.64 10.18
N THR A 124 -2.88 -35.36 9.70
CA THR A 124 -3.32 -36.66 10.23
C THR A 124 -3.44 -37.72 9.12
N ASN A 125 -3.75 -38.97 9.50
CA ASN A 125 -4.05 -40.04 8.55
C ASN A 125 -5.21 -39.69 7.60
N ASN A 126 -5.34 -40.46 6.53
CA ASN A 126 -6.30 -40.22 5.44
C ASN A 126 -6.08 -38.86 4.76
N GLY A 127 -4.81 -38.40 4.72
CA GLY A 127 -4.38 -37.14 4.10
C GLY A 127 -5.07 -35.87 4.61
N ARG A 128 -5.55 -35.88 5.86
CA ARG A 128 -6.31 -34.76 6.42
C ARG A 128 -5.41 -33.78 7.17
N ILE A 129 -5.95 -32.58 7.40
CA ILE A 129 -5.43 -31.65 8.40
C ILE A 129 -6.57 -31.24 9.32
N GLN A 130 -6.33 -31.36 10.62
CA GLN A 130 -7.23 -30.92 11.68
C GLN A 130 -6.71 -29.59 12.25
N CYS A 131 -7.59 -28.60 12.29
CA CYS A 131 -7.31 -27.32 12.91
C CYS A 131 -7.89 -27.31 14.32
N VAL A 132 -7.08 -26.91 15.29
CA VAL A 132 -7.53 -26.69 16.67
C VAL A 132 -7.19 -25.27 17.11
N ASP A 133 -7.98 -24.74 18.03
CA ASP A 133 -7.64 -23.52 18.76
C ASP A 133 -6.42 -23.77 19.67
N ALA A 134 -5.43 -22.88 19.67
CA ALA A 134 -4.20 -23.09 20.41
C ALA A 134 -4.38 -22.99 21.93
N ASP A 135 -5.38 -22.23 22.40
CA ASP A 135 -5.61 -22.06 23.83
C ASP A 135 -6.35 -23.24 24.44
N THR A 136 -7.39 -23.70 23.76
CA THR A 136 -8.32 -24.74 24.23
C THR A 136 -8.04 -26.13 23.66
N LEU A 137 -7.26 -26.23 22.57
CA LEU A 137 -7.10 -27.44 21.76
C LEU A 137 -8.40 -28.02 21.21
N ASP A 138 -9.51 -27.26 21.24
CA ASP A 138 -10.76 -27.67 20.63
C ASP A 138 -10.66 -27.62 19.11
N MET A 139 -11.21 -28.64 18.45
CA MET A 139 -11.29 -28.67 16.99
C MET A 139 -12.14 -27.50 16.50
N LEU A 140 -11.66 -26.80 15.50
CA LEU A 140 -12.38 -25.73 14.82
C LEU A 140 -12.96 -26.25 13.50
N TRP A 141 -12.12 -26.93 12.74
CA TRP A 141 -12.49 -27.52 11.46
C TRP A 141 -11.49 -28.62 11.08
N ILE A 142 -11.85 -29.43 10.08
CA ILE A 142 -11.01 -30.50 9.54
C ILE A 142 -11.19 -30.58 8.02
N SER A 143 -10.15 -30.89 7.26
CA SER A 143 -10.25 -31.05 5.80
C SER A 143 -11.12 -32.26 5.42
N PRO A 144 -11.54 -32.46 4.15
CA PRO A 144 -12.39 -33.58 3.77
C PRO A 144 -11.72 -34.93 4.02
N VAL A 145 -12.52 -35.98 4.21
CA VAL A 145 -12.02 -37.36 4.32
C VAL A 145 -11.55 -37.81 2.93
N ILE A 146 -10.44 -38.55 2.89
CA ILE A 146 -9.97 -39.22 1.68
C ILE A 146 -10.24 -40.72 1.84
N GLU A 147 -10.96 -41.31 0.87
CA GLU A 147 -11.36 -42.72 0.92
C GLU A 147 -10.16 -43.69 0.84
N ASP A 148 -9.06 -43.27 0.20
CA ASP A 148 -7.82 -44.04 0.17
C ASP A 148 -7.09 -43.97 1.51
N THR A 149 -7.32 -44.97 2.35
CA THR A 149 -6.72 -45.10 3.69
C THR A 149 -5.21 -45.35 3.67
N SER A 150 -4.59 -45.52 2.50
CA SER A 150 -3.12 -45.59 2.39
C SER A 150 -2.45 -44.21 2.46
N LEU A 151 -3.22 -43.14 2.25
CA LEU A 151 -2.75 -41.77 2.21
C LEU A 151 -2.64 -41.16 3.62
N GLN A 152 -1.61 -40.34 3.80
CA GLN A 152 -1.26 -39.72 5.07
C GLN A 152 -0.98 -38.24 4.86
N GLY A 153 -1.44 -37.40 5.79
CA GLY A 153 -0.97 -36.03 5.93
C GLY A 153 0.42 -36.09 6.55
N ILE A 154 1.44 -36.03 5.70
CA ILE A 154 2.85 -36.23 6.11
C ILE A 154 3.78 -35.19 5.48
N GLY A 155 3.27 -34.32 4.62
CA GLY A 155 3.96 -33.10 4.23
C GLY A 155 4.14 -32.17 5.43
N THR A 156 5.18 -31.33 5.35
CA THR A 156 5.36 -30.24 6.31
C THR A 156 4.22 -29.25 6.13
N VAL A 157 3.49 -28.94 7.21
CA VAL A 157 2.45 -27.92 7.17
C VAL A 157 3.09 -26.54 7.07
N VAL A 158 2.57 -25.74 6.15
CA VAL A 158 2.93 -24.32 5.99
C VAL A 158 1.69 -23.48 6.22
N TYR A 159 1.78 -22.51 7.11
CA TYR A 159 0.79 -21.46 7.29
C TYR A 159 1.31 -20.13 6.71
N TYR A 160 0.48 -19.46 5.92
CA TYR A 160 0.76 -18.11 5.44
C TYR A 160 -0.53 -17.36 5.09
N ASP A 161 -0.68 -16.15 5.62
CA ASP A 161 -1.74 -15.18 5.28
C ASP A 161 -3.16 -15.78 5.22
N GLY A 162 -3.57 -16.47 6.30
CA GLY A 162 -4.91 -17.05 6.39
C GLY A 162 -5.12 -18.34 5.59
N TYR A 163 -4.04 -18.96 5.09
CA TYR A 163 -4.08 -20.24 4.38
C TYR A 163 -3.09 -21.24 4.98
N VAL A 164 -3.45 -22.53 4.90
CA VAL A 164 -2.53 -23.64 5.16
C VAL A 164 -2.31 -24.46 3.91
N TYR A 165 -1.09 -24.98 3.80
CA TYR A 165 -0.65 -25.82 2.70
C TYR A 165 -0.03 -27.09 3.26
N CYS A 166 -0.36 -28.24 2.67
CA CYS A 166 0.18 -29.51 3.12
C CYS A 166 0.24 -30.53 1.97
N GLY A 167 1.21 -31.43 2.09
CA GLY A 167 1.39 -32.56 1.20
C GLY A 167 0.77 -33.84 1.76
N VAL A 168 0.13 -34.58 0.87
CA VAL A 168 -0.38 -35.93 1.11
C VAL A 168 0.51 -36.94 0.41
N SER A 169 0.79 -38.05 1.07
CA SER A 169 1.55 -39.15 0.47
C SER A 169 1.10 -40.50 1.01
N SER A 170 1.13 -41.50 0.15
CA SER A 170 1.25 -42.91 0.54
C SER A 170 2.67 -43.22 1.03
N ASN A 171 2.84 -44.37 1.70
CA ASN A 171 4.17 -44.81 2.18
C ASN A 171 5.21 -44.97 1.06
N SER A 172 4.80 -45.46 -0.12
CA SER A 172 5.71 -45.62 -1.26
C SER A 172 6.07 -44.30 -1.94
N GLY A 173 5.25 -43.26 -1.73
CA GLY A 173 5.36 -41.98 -2.43
C GLY A 173 4.67 -41.98 -3.80
N ASP A 174 4.02 -43.08 -4.20
CA ASP A 174 3.46 -43.20 -5.55
C ASP A 174 2.14 -42.43 -5.69
N ASN A 175 1.31 -42.43 -4.64
CA ASN A 175 0.05 -41.69 -4.58
C ASN A 175 0.12 -40.53 -3.58
N GLY A 176 -0.62 -39.46 -3.86
CA GLY A 176 -0.71 -38.26 -3.04
C GLY A 176 -1.19 -37.04 -3.84
N PHE A 177 -1.17 -35.89 -3.20
CA PHE A 177 -1.40 -34.57 -3.80
C PHE A 177 -0.92 -33.48 -2.83
N TYR A 178 -0.77 -32.25 -3.31
CA TYR A 178 -0.52 -31.07 -2.49
C TYR A 178 -1.77 -30.18 -2.51
N TYR A 179 -2.09 -29.49 -1.42
CA TYR A 179 -3.33 -28.70 -1.36
C TYR A 179 -3.19 -27.42 -0.53
N ALA A 180 -4.16 -26.52 -0.71
CA ALA A 180 -4.38 -25.37 0.16
C ALA A 180 -5.79 -25.35 0.75
N LEU A 181 -5.90 -24.80 1.96
CA LEU A 181 -7.15 -24.53 2.65
C LEU A 181 -7.09 -23.12 3.26
N SER A 182 -8.19 -22.37 3.19
CA SER A 182 -8.36 -21.19 4.05
C SER A 182 -8.43 -21.65 5.52
N VAL A 183 -7.96 -20.83 6.46
CA VAL A 183 -8.02 -21.13 7.91
C VAL A 183 -9.21 -20.50 8.62
N GLU A 184 -9.99 -19.68 7.92
CA GLU A 184 -11.13 -18.98 8.48
C GLU A 184 -12.12 -19.97 9.09
N ASP A 185 -12.48 -19.78 10.35
CA ASP A 185 -13.58 -20.51 10.98
C ASP A 185 -14.89 -19.78 10.62
N LYS A 186 -15.63 -20.32 9.64
CA LYS A 186 -16.86 -19.68 9.14
C LYS A 186 -18.02 -19.86 10.11
N ASN A 187 -17.96 -20.87 10.97
CA ASN A 187 -19.03 -21.19 11.91
C ASN A 187 -18.48 -21.55 13.28
N THR A 188 -18.14 -20.52 14.06
CA THR A 188 -17.63 -20.59 15.43
C THR A 188 -18.54 -21.32 16.45
N LYS A 189 -19.71 -21.79 16.04
CA LYS A 189 -20.63 -22.61 16.85
C LYS A 189 -20.50 -24.11 16.58
N LYS A 190 -19.74 -24.52 15.56
CA LYS A 190 -19.47 -25.92 15.22
C LYS A 190 -17.98 -26.16 15.27
N SER A 191 -17.59 -27.25 15.93
CA SER A 191 -16.20 -27.68 16.06
C SER A 191 -15.80 -28.73 15.01
N ASP A 192 -16.71 -29.10 14.11
CA ASP A 192 -16.56 -30.19 13.15
C ASP A 192 -16.83 -29.77 11.69
N GLU A 193 -16.65 -28.49 11.38
CA GLU A 193 -16.77 -27.99 10.01
C GLU A 193 -15.79 -28.74 9.09
N ILE A 194 -16.31 -29.27 7.98
CA ILE A 194 -15.48 -29.80 6.91
C ILE A 194 -15.04 -28.65 6.02
N LYS A 195 -13.74 -28.42 5.94
CA LYS A 195 -13.15 -27.31 5.17
C LYS A 195 -12.81 -27.77 3.75
N ASP A 196 -13.50 -27.24 2.74
CA ASP A 196 -13.20 -27.54 1.34
C ASP A 196 -11.83 -26.99 0.90
N TYR A 197 -11.15 -27.74 0.03
CA TYR A 197 -9.89 -27.32 -0.59
C TYR A 197 -10.07 -26.03 -1.40
N ALA A 198 -9.20 -25.05 -1.19
CA ALA A 198 -9.10 -23.90 -2.07
C ALA A 198 -8.57 -24.32 -3.45
N TRP A 199 -7.59 -25.23 -3.45
CA TRP A 199 -7.08 -25.92 -4.64
C TRP A 199 -6.36 -27.22 -4.25
N LYS A 200 -6.17 -28.10 -5.24
CA LYS A 200 -5.37 -29.33 -5.13
C LYS A 200 -4.49 -29.48 -6.37
N TYR A 201 -3.28 -29.98 -6.16
CA TYR A 201 -2.34 -30.25 -7.22
C TYR A 201 -1.83 -31.69 -7.16
N GLU A 202 -1.85 -32.37 -8.30
CA GLU A 202 -1.18 -33.64 -8.51
C GLU A 202 -0.44 -33.62 -9.87
N PRO A 203 0.76 -34.22 -9.96
CA PRO A 203 1.43 -34.41 -11.25
C PRO A 203 0.55 -35.21 -12.22
N LYS A 204 0.55 -34.83 -13.50
CA LYS A 204 -0.22 -35.54 -14.54
C LYS A 204 0.21 -37.00 -14.71
N GLU A 205 1.51 -37.25 -14.55
CA GLU A 205 2.14 -38.55 -14.71
C GLU A 205 3.23 -38.74 -13.64
N GLY A 206 3.60 -40.00 -13.40
CA GLY A 206 4.62 -40.37 -12.43
C GLY A 206 4.09 -40.44 -11.00
N LYS A 207 4.99 -40.29 -10.02
CA LYS A 207 4.67 -40.34 -8.60
C LYS A 207 3.95 -39.08 -8.15
N LYS A 208 2.97 -39.20 -7.26
CA LYS A 208 2.14 -38.09 -6.79
C LYS A 208 2.31 -37.78 -5.29
N GLY A 209 3.20 -38.47 -4.59
CA GLY A 209 3.41 -38.28 -3.14
C GLY A 209 4.19 -37.02 -2.76
N TYR A 210 3.80 -36.39 -1.66
CA TYR A 210 4.46 -35.23 -1.05
C TYR A 210 4.90 -35.54 0.38
N TYR A 211 6.03 -36.23 0.54
CA TYR A 211 6.50 -36.75 1.83
C TYR A 211 7.50 -35.78 2.51
N LEU A 212 7.22 -35.31 3.74
CA LEU A 212 8.04 -34.34 4.52
C LEU A 212 8.35 -32.99 3.84
N THR A 213 7.94 -32.80 2.59
CA THR A 213 8.09 -31.57 1.83
C THR A 213 7.20 -30.46 2.36
N GLY A 214 7.73 -29.24 2.38
CA GLY A 214 7.00 -28.01 2.71
C GLY A 214 7.34 -26.94 1.68
N GLY A 215 6.34 -26.13 1.32
CA GLY A 215 6.51 -25.09 0.32
C GLY A 215 7.22 -23.84 0.85
N ALA A 216 7.83 -23.09 -0.06
CA ALA A 216 8.36 -21.74 0.18
C ALA A 216 7.43 -20.70 -0.44
N VAL A 217 7.16 -19.60 0.28
CA VAL A 217 6.36 -18.50 -0.26
C VAL A 217 7.26 -17.53 -1.02
N VAL A 218 6.91 -17.25 -2.28
CA VAL A 218 7.61 -16.29 -3.15
C VAL A 218 6.58 -15.38 -3.80
N GLY A 219 6.52 -14.12 -3.36
CA GLY A 219 5.50 -13.18 -3.82
C GLY A 219 4.10 -13.70 -3.50
N ASN A 220 3.24 -13.78 -4.53
CA ASN A 220 1.87 -14.30 -4.40
C ASN A 220 1.77 -15.82 -4.66
N ASN A 221 2.89 -16.53 -4.63
CA ASN A 221 2.97 -17.94 -4.99
C ASN A 221 3.53 -18.77 -3.84
N ILE A 222 3.13 -20.04 -3.79
CA ILE A 222 3.82 -21.08 -3.04
C ILE A 222 4.56 -21.99 -4.01
N ILE A 223 5.83 -22.27 -3.69
CA ILE A 223 6.68 -23.17 -4.45
C ILE A 223 6.84 -24.46 -3.64
N PHE A 224 6.51 -25.60 -4.22
CA PHE A 224 6.59 -26.90 -3.54
C PHE A 224 7.07 -27.99 -4.51
N ALA A 225 7.51 -29.12 -3.97
CA ALA A 225 8.03 -30.23 -4.76
C ALA A 225 7.76 -31.57 -4.07
N GLY A 226 7.73 -32.67 -4.83
CA GLY A 226 7.38 -34.00 -4.31
C GLY A 226 8.15 -35.16 -4.94
N GLU A 227 7.66 -36.38 -4.76
CA GLU A 227 8.31 -37.65 -5.19
C GLU A 227 8.51 -37.76 -6.70
N LYS A 228 7.79 -36.98 -7.50
CA LYS A 228 7.93 -36.92 -8.95
C LYS A 228 9.27 -36.33 -9.40
N GLY A 229 9.86 -35.42 -8.61
CA GLY A 229 10.95 -34.56 -9.09
C GLY A 229 10.49 -33.22 -9.66
N GLU A 230 9.18 -32.95 -9.72
CA GLU A 230 8.67 -31.67 -10.19
C GLU A 230 8.58 -30.64 -9.07
N VAL A 231 9.17 -29.48 -9.33
CA VAL A 231 9.03 -28.25 -8.55
C VAL A 231 7.95 -27.40 -9.22
N VAL A 232 6.97 -26.97 -8.44
CA VAL A 232 5.75 -26.29 -8.91
C VAL A 232 5.66 -24.94 -8.23
N ALA A 233 5.48 -23.88 -9.00
CA ALA A 233 5.03 -22.58 -8.51
C ALA A 233 3.51 -22.48 -8.72
N HIS A 234 2.77 -22.23 -7.65
CA HIS A 234 1.31 -22.17 -7.67
C HIS A 234 0.82 -20.92 -6.95
N SER A 235 -0.30 -20.35 -7.39
CA SER A 235 -0.95 -19.26 -6.66
C SER A 235 -1.26 -19.65 -5.22
N LEU A 236 -1.05 -18.73 -4.28
CA LEU A 236 -1.39 -18.95 -2.86
C LEU A 236 -2.88 -19.27 -2.68
N LYS A 237 -3.76 -18.58 -3.42
CA LYS A 237 -5.21 -18.59 -3.16
C LYS A 237 -6.04 -19.19 -4.29
N GLU A 238 -5.60 -19.04 -5.53
CA GLU A 238 -6.35 -19.48 -6.72
C GLU A 238 -5.85 -20.84 -7.21
N ASP A 239 -6.73 -21.63 -7.83
CA ASP A 239 -6.35 -22.87 -8.51
C ASP A 239 -5.64 -22.58 -9.84
N LYS A 240 -4.40 -22.09 -9.73
CA LYS A 240 -3.58 -21.63 -10.86
C LYS A 240 -2.12 -21.97 -10.66
N VAL A 241 -1.64 -22.93 -11.45
CA VAL A 241 -0.21 -23.20 -11.64
C VAL A 241 0.42 -22.05 -12.44
N ILE A 242 1.51 -21.49 -11.92
CA ILE A 242 2.28 -20.42 -12.57
C ILE A 242 3.35 -21.00 -13.50
N ASP A 243 4.16 -21.94 -12.98
CA ASP A 243 5.17 -22.67 -13.74
C ASP A 243 5.52 -23.98 -13.03
N ALA A 244 6.15 -24.90 -13.77
CA ALA A 244 6.68 -26.14 -13.23
C ALA A 244 7.97 -26.56 -13.97
N ILE A 245 8.85 -27.24 -13.24
CA ILE A 245 10.09 -27.82 -13.77
C ILE A 245 10.38 -29.16 -13.11
N ASP A 246 10.76 -30.15 -13.91
CA ASP A 246 11.22 -31.45 -13.43
C ASP A 246 12.75 -31.42 -13.24
N ILE A 247 13.21 -31.73 -12.02
CA ILE A 247 14.63 -31.81 -11.67
C ILE A 247 15.16 -33.25 -11.61
N GLY A 248 14.31 -34.24 -11.94
CA GLY A 248 14.70 -35.62 -12.22
C GLY A 248 14.85 -36.56 -11.03
N ASP A 249 14.63 -36.10 -9.80
CA ASP A 249 14.72 -36.93 -8.59
C ASP A 249 13.75 -36.45 -7.51
N GLY A 250 13.16 -37.40 -6.77
CA GLY A 250 12.09 -37.11 -5.80
C GLY A 250 12.55 -36.25 -4.64
N ILE A 251 11.67 -35.38 -4.13
CA ILE A 251 11.98 -34.41 -3.07
C ILE A 251 11.28 -34.80 -1.77
N ARG A 252 12.04 -34.85 -0.68
CA ARG A 252 11.54 -35.04 0.70
C ARG A 252 12.02 -33.96 1.67
N SER A 253 12.37 -32.79 1.13
CA SER A 253 12.88 -31.64 1.87
C SER A 253 11.94 -30.45 1.70
N SER A 254 11.81 -29.60 2.71
CA SER A 254 11.22 -28.27 2.56
C SER A 254 12.10 -27.40 1.69
N ILE A 255 11.48 -26.57 0.85
CA ILE A 255 12.20 -25.63 -0.01
C ILE A 255 12.65 -24.42 0.81
N HIS A 256 13.90 -23.99 0.61
CA HIS A 256 14.41 -22.74 1.16
C HIS A 256 14.51 -21.72 0.03
N TYR A 257 13.85 -20.57 0.17
CA TYR A 257 13.97 -19.46 -0.77
C TYR A 257 14.91 -18.41 -0.18
N ASP A 258 16.01 -18.13 -0.88
CA ASP A 258 16.89 -17.01 -0.57
C ASP A 258 16.49 -15.80 -1.42
N LYS A 259 15.89 -14.80 -0.77
CA LYS A 259 15.42 -13.59 -1.45
C LYS A 259 16.55 -12.81 -2.11
N LYS A 260 17.75 -12.79 -1.51
CA LYS A 260 18.89 -12.00 -2.01
C LYS A 260 19.41 -12.52 -3.35
N SER A 261 19.48 -13.84 -3.52
CA SER A 261 19.84 -14.45 -4.81
C SER A 261 18.63 -14.75 -5.71
N GLU A 262 17.42 -14.56 -5.19
CA GLU A 262 16.13 -14.90 -5.84
C GLU A 262 16.04 -16.39 -6.20
N LYS A 263 16.76 -17.25 -5.47
CA LYS A 263 16.87 -18.68 -5.75
C LYS A 263 16.16 -19.51 -4.69
N ILE A 264 15.55 -20.59 -5.14
CA ILE A 264 15.17 -21.69 -4.25
C ILE A 264 16.30 -22.72 -4.15
N TYR A 265 16.34 -23.42 -3.03
CA TYR A 265 17.26 -24.49 -2.72
C TYR A 265 16.50 -25.66 -2.10
N LEU A 266 16.79 -26.87 -2.54
CA LEU A 266 16.17 -28.09 -2.02
C LEU A 266 17.12 -29.28 -2.17
N SER A 267 16.96 -30.29 -1.32
CA SER A 267 17.70 -31.54 -1.45
C SER A 267 16.81 -32.63 -2.04
N THR A 268 17.41 -33.44 -2.91
CA THR A 268 16.74 -34.59 -3.51
C THR A 268 16.95 -35.83 -2.64
N LYS A 269 15.99 -36.74 -2.69
CA LYS A 269 16.03 -38.03 -1.98
C LYS A 269 17.25 -38.85 -2.40
N GLY A 270 17.65 -38.81 -3.66
CA GLY A 270 18.83 -39.49 -4.19
C GLY A 270 20.16 -38.88 -3.77
N GLY A 271 20.16 -37.73 -3.08
CA GLY A 271 21.37 -37.16 -2.51
C GLY A 271 22.05 -36.09 -3.36
N SER A 272 21.25 -35.22 -3.97
CA SER A 272 21.73 -33.98 -4.58
C SER A 272 21.16 -32.76 -3.85
N ILE A 273 21.82 -31.62 -3.96
CA ILE A 273 21.26 -30.29 -3.69
C ILE A 273 21.03 -29.61 -5.03
N CYS A 274 19.88 -28.97 -5.20
CA CYS A 274 19.51 -28.23 -6.41
C CYS A 274 19.25 -26.77 -6.08
N SER A 275 19.51 -25.90 -7.04
CA SER A 275 19.12 -24.49 -6.97
C SER A 275 18.60 -23.99 -8.31
N ILE A 276 17.60 -23.11 -8.26
CA ILE A 276 17.01 -22.47 -9.44
C ILE A 276 16.47 -21.09 -9.07
N LYS A 277 16.65 -20.12 -9.98
CA LYS A 277 16.14 -18.76 -9.83
C LYS A 277 14.64 -18.69 -10.12
N VAL A 278 13.94 -17.90 -9.33
CA VAL A 278 12.52 -17.56 -9.48
C VAL A 278 12.42 -16.10 -9.92
N ASN A 279 11.72 -15.86 -11.02
CA ASN A 279 11.47 -14.52 -11.55
C ASN A 279 10.42 -13.79 -10.70
N GLU A 280 10.33 -12.47 -10.84
CA GLU A 280 9.35 -11.65 -10.11
C GLU A 280 7.89 -12.06 -10.38
N ASP A 281 7.60 -12.57 -11.58
CA ASP A 281 6.28 -13.08 -11.96
C ASP A 281 5.96 -14.49 -11.40
N GLY A 282 6.92 -15.10 -10.69
CA GLY A 282 6.81 -16.43 -10.10
C GLY A 282 7.21 -17.59 -11.01
N THR A 283 7.60 -17.32 -12.26
CA THR A 283 8.11 -18.36 -13.17
C THR A 283 9.56 -18.74 -12.84
N PHE A 284 10.00 -19.91 -13.33
CA PHE A 284 11.39 -20.35 -13.12
C PHE A 284 12.29 -19.91 -14.28
N ASP A 285 13.47 -19.35 -13.97
CA ASP A 285 14.56 -19.28 -14.95
C ASP A 285 15.18 -20.67 -15.10
N LYS A 286 14.64 -21.46 -16.05
CA LYS A 286 15.03 -22.86 -16.26
C LYS A 286 16.50 -23.02 -16.66
N GLY A 287 17.12 -21.98 -17.24
CA GLY A 287 18.55 -21.97 -17.57
C GLY A 287 19.46 -21.84 -16.35
N SER A 288 18.92 -21.39 -15.21
CA SER A 288 19.67 -21.22 -13.96
C SER A 288 19.74 -22.48 -13.09
N LEU A 289 19.08 -23.58 -13.49
CA LEU A 289 19.06 -24.82 -12.73
C LEU A 289 20.47 -25.41 -12.61
N ILE A 290 20.93 -25.55 -11.37
CA ILE A 290 22.20 -26.20 -11.02
C ILE A 290 21.98 -27.26 -9.97
N SER A 291 22.85 -28.29 -9.97
CA SER A 291 22.78 -29.39 -9.00
C SER A 291 24.17 -29.92 -8.66
N THR A 292 24.35 -30.33 -7.40
CA THR A 292 25.56 -30.97 -6.89
C THR A 292 25.21 -32.19 -6.04
N VAL A 293 25.94 -33.29 -6.21
CA VAL A 293 25.81 -34.49 -5.38
C VAL A 293 26.38 -34.23 -3.98
N ILE A 294 25.59 -34.53 -2.93
CA ILE A 294 25.96 -34.34 -1.52
C ILE A 294 26.41 -35.63 -0.81
N GLY A 295 26.56 -36.73 -1.56
CA GLY A 295 27.29 -37.93 -1.15
C GLY A 295 26.47 -39.06 -0.53
N ALA A 296 25.22 -38.79 -0.13
CA ALA A 296 24.26 -39.80 0.32
C ALA A 296 22.82 -39.27 0.21
N ASP A 297 21.84 -40.16 0.36
CA ASP A 297 20.43 -39.82 0.36
C ASP A 297 20.09 -38.76 1.43
N SER A 298 19.20 -37.83 1.10
CA SER A 298 18.84 -36.73 2.00
C SER A 298 17.33 -36.50 2.07
N VAL A 299 16.90 -36.12 3.26
CA VAL A 299 15.59 -35.54 3.54
C VAL A 299 15.75 -34.22 4.31
N SER A 300 16.97 -33.70 4.37
CA SER A 300 17.32 -32.47 5.06
C SER A 300 16.87 -31.27 4.24
N SER A 301 16.02 -30.44 4.82
CA SER A 301 15.71 -29.11 4.28
C SER A 301 16.96 -28.22 4.38
N PRO A 302 17.47 -27.65 3.28
CA PRO A 302 18.61 -26.76 3.36
C PRO A 302 18.27 -25.47 4.11
N VAL A 303 19.31 -24.72 4.46
CA VAL A 303 19.21 -23.31 4.87
C VAL A 303 20.30 -22.54 4.15
N VAL A 304 19.99 -21.32 3.72
CA VAL A 304 20.93 -20.46 3.00
C VAL A 304 21.14 -19.17 3.77
N TYR A 305 22.39 -18.79 3.96
CA TYR A 305 22.74 -17.53 4.61
C TYR A 305 24.10 -17.04 4.10
N ASN A 306 24.21 -15.74 3.81
CA ASN A 306 25.43 -15.09 3.31
C ASN A 306 26.11 -15.82 2.14
N GLY A 307 25.31 -16.24 1.15
CA GLY A 307 25.81 -16.92 -0.05
C GLY A 307 26.36 -18.33 0.21
N ARG A 308 25.92 -18.98 1.30
CA ARG A 308 26.36 -20.32 1.69
C ARG A 308 25.14 -21.19 1.98
N VAL A 309 25.18 -22.43 1.50
CA VAL A 309 24.12 -23.44 1.66
C VAL A 309 24.57 -24.47 2.66
N TYR A 310 23.74 -24.73 3.67
CA TYR A 310 24.00 -25.71 4.71
C TYR A 310 22.99 -26.84 4.60
N VAL A 311 23.46 -28.07 4.51
CA VAL A 311 22.60 -29.25 4.29
C VAL A 311 23.22 -30.50 4.89
N CYS A 312 22.38 -31.40 5.39
CA CYS A 312 22.80 -32.73 5.83
C CYS A 312 22.49 -33.80 4.77
N SER A 313 23.23 -34.90 4.82
CA SER A 313 22.90 -36.15 4.15
C SER A 313 22.96 -37.31 5.12
N GLY A 314 22.61 -38.52 4.66
CA GLY A 314 22.81 -39.76 5.41
C GLY A 314 24.26 -40.11 5.78
N LYS A 315 25.26 -39.26 5.51
CA LYS A 315 26.67 -39.50 5.88
C LYS A 315 27.42 -38.30 6.43
N ASN A 316 26.99 -37.08 6.14
CA ASN A 316 27.76 -35.88 6.41
C ASN A 316 26.88 -34.63 6.51
N PHE A 317 27.48 -33.58 7.09
CA PHE A 317 27.05 -32.20 6.92
C PHE A 317 27.91 -31.51 5.87
N LEU A 318 27.33 -30.66 5.03
CA LEU A 318 28.05 -29.93 3.99
C LEU A 318 27.75 -28.44 4.06
N VAL A 319 28.77 -27.66 3.74
CA VAL A 319 28.65 -26.24 3.41
C VAL A 319 29.03 -26.07 1.94
N LEU A 320 28.13 -25.50 1.15
CA LEU A 320 28.33 -25.26 -0.27
C LEU A 320 28.24 -23.77 -0.59
N ASP A 321 28.88 -23.36 -1.67
CA ASP A 321 28.74 -22.03 -2.23
C ASP A 321 27.32 -21.85 -2.80
N GLY A 322 26.63 -20.77 -2.42
CA GLY A 322 25.24 -20.51 -2.83
C GLY A 322 25.08 -20.17 -4.32
N THR A 323 26.16 -19.77 -5.00
CA THR A 323 26.07 -19.45 -6.42
C THR A 323 26.29 -20.68 -7.29
N SER A 324 27.32 -21.47 -6.98
CA SER A 324 27.82 -22.58 -7.80
C SER A 324 27.45 -23.96 -7.26
N LEU A 325 26.98 -24.06 -6.01
CA LEU A 325 26.79 -25.31 -5.26
C LEU A 325 28.07 -26.15 -5.16
N ASN A 326 29.26 -25.57 -5.33
CA ASN A 326 30.51 -26.27 -5.04
C ASN A 326 30.66 -26.47 -3.53
N THR A 327 31.04 -27.66 -3.10
CA THR A 327 31.35 -27.93 -1.69
C THR A 327 32.53 -27.08 -1.24
N ILE A 328 32.33 -26.31 -0.18
CA ILE A 328 33.36 -25.49 0.47
C ILE A 328 34.11 -26.36 1.48
N TYR A 329 33.38 -26.98 2.40
CA TYR A 329 33.88 -28.03 3.28
C TYR A 329 32.75 -28.96 3.71
N GLN A 330 33.10 -30.08 4.34
CA GLN A 330 32.16 -31.08 4.79
C GLN A 330 32.64 -31.75 6.08
N ILE A 331 31.69 -32.17 6.92
CA ILE A 331 31.95 -32.87 8.17
C ILE A 331 31.43 -34.29 8.04
N TRP A 332 32.35 -35.24 7.93
CA TRP A 332 32.03 -36.67 7.91
C TRP A 332 31.59 -37.17 9.29
N GLY A 333 30.66 -38.12 9.32
CA GLY A 333 30.23 -38.78 10.57
C GLY A 333 29.06 -38.10 11.27
N ILE A 334 28.71 -36.86 10.88
CA ILE A 334 27.40 -36.26 11.16
C ILE A 334 26.42 -36.80 10.10
N SER A 335 25.99 -38.05 10.27
CA SER A 335 24.92 -38.65 9.46
C SER A 335 23.59 -38.14 9.97
N SER A 336 22.86 -37.34 9.20
CA SER A 336 21.61 -36.77 9.68
C SER A 336 20.48 -36.81 8.64
N LYS A 337 19.29 -37.14 9.13
CA LYS A 337 18.02 -36.88 8.46
C LYS A 337 17.32 -35.64 9.03
N SER A 338 17.88 -35.03 10.08
CA SER A 338 17.44 -33.72 10.57
C SER A 338 17.90 -32.62 9.60
N SER A 339 17.33 -31.43 9.77
CA SER A 339 17.66 -30.24 8.98
C SER A 339 18.36 -29.19 9.85
N PRO A 340 19.41 -28.51 9.35
CA PRO A 340 20.13 -27.49 10.10
C PRO A 340 19.24 -26.31 10.47
N ILE A 341 19.51 -25.71 11.63
CA ILE A 341 18.99 -24.40 12.04
C ILE A 341 20.19 -23.51 12.42
N LEU A 342 20.16 -22.24 12.06
CA LEU A 342 21.26 -21.31 12.33
C LEU A 342 20.83 -20.10 13.15
N THR A 343 21.78 -19.57 13.93
CA THR A 343 21.61 -18.30 14.64
C THR A 343 22.42 -17.18 14.00
N THR A 344 21.82 -15.98 13.91
CA THR A 344 22.49 -14.73 13.53
C THR A 344 22.82 -13.84 14.72
N ALA A 345 22.54 -14.26 15.96
CA ALA A 345 22.75 -13.47 17.18
C ALA A 345 24.18 -12.93 17.33
N TYR A 346 25.14 -13.67 16.78
CA TYR A 346 26.57 -13.39 16.88
C TYR A 346 27.12 -12.72 15.63
N ALA A 347 26.36 -12.62 14.54
CA ALA A 347 26.87 -12.11 13.28
C ALA A 347 27.18 -10.62 13.40
N ASN A 348 28.35 -10.18 12.95
CA ASN A 348 28.67 -8.77 12.74
C ASN A 348 29.81 -8.61 11.75
N LYS A 349 29.98 -7.41 11.20
CA LYS A 349 31.04 -7.13 10.21
C LYS A 349 32.44 -7.41 10.77
N ASP A 350 32.68 -7.13 12.05
CA ASP A 350 33.99 -7.29 12.70
C ASP A 350 34.40 -8.76 12.89
N ASN A 351 33.44 -9.69 12.88
CA ASN A 351 33.66 -11.12 12.98
C ASN A 351 33.27 -11.89 11.72
N ASN A 352 33.28 -11.22 10.56
CA ASN A 352 32.96 -11.82 9.27
C ASN A 352 31.56 -12.45 9.24
N ASN A 353 30.58 -11.82 9.90
CA ASN A 353 29.21 -12.29 10.00
C ASN A 353 29.12 -13.73 10.52
N THR A 354 29.85 -14.03 11.60
CA THR A 354 29.89 -15.37 12.21
C THR A 354 28.51 -15.85 12.63
N VAL A 355 28.17 -17.08 12.23
CA VAL A 355 26.95 -17.80 12.60
C VAL A 355 27.28 -19.15 13.23
N TYR A 356 26.29 -19.70 13.94
CA TYR A 356 26.37 -21.04 14.50
C TYR A 356 25.18 -21.87 14.04
N LEU A 357 25.44 -23.11 13.63
CA LEU A 357 24.43 -24.05 13.14
C LEU A 357 24.30 -25.25 14.06
N TYR A 358 23.07 -25.75 14.21
CA TYR A 358 22.75 -26.90 15.05
C TYR A 358 22.21 -28.04 14.19
N VAL A 359 22.84 -29.21 14.31
CA VAL A 359 22.46 -30.42 13.60
C VAL A 359 22.55 -31.63 14.51
N PHE A 360 21.66 -32.59 14.30
CA PHE A 360 21.64 -33.85 15.05
C PHE A 360 22.40 -34.92 14.31
N ASN A 361 23.15 -35.76 15.01
CA ASN A 361 23.59 -37.02 14.43
C ASN A 361 22.53 -38.11 14.69
N SER A 362 22.06 -38.77 13.63
CA SER A 362 20.97 -39.75 13.70
C SER A 362 21.40 -41.14 14.21
N SER A 363 22.70 -41.39 14.34
CA SER A 363 23.25 -42.61 14.93
C SER A 363 23.22 -42.56 16.46
N SER A 364 22.76 -43.64 17.11
CA SER A 364 22.76 -43.78 18.57
C SER A 364 24.19 -43.71 19.16
N PRO A 365 24.48 -42.83 20.14
CA PRO A 365 23.55 -41.89 20.80
C PRO A 365 23.35 -40.59 20.01
N ASP A 366 22.13 -40.05 20.03
CA ASP A 366 21.84 -38.72 19.48
C ASP A 366 22.66 -37.65 20.22
N SER A 367 23.21 -36.73 19.44
CA SER A 367 23.95 -35.59 19.96
C SER A 367 23.74 -34.41 19.02
N ILE A 368 23.71 -33.21 19.61
CA ILE A 368 23.68 -31.97 18.83
C ILE A 368 25.10 -31.48 18.65
N TYR A 369 25.43 -31.19 17.40
CA TYR A 369 26.66 -30.51 17.03
C TYR A 369 26.37 -29.04 16.76
N CYS A 370 27.19 -28.18 17.35
CA CYS A 370 27.27 -26.77 17.03
C CYS A 370 28.39 -26.58 16.02
N ILE A 371 28.09 -25.99 14.87
CA ILE A 371 29.03 -25.75 13.77
C ILE A 371 29.19 -24.25 13.64
N LYS A 372 30.42 -23.76 13.79
CA LYS A 372 30.78 -22.36 13.59
C LYS A 372 31.11 -22.12 12.12
N ASP A 373 30.47 -21.13 11.52
CA ASP A 373 30.77 -20.71 10.16
C ASP A 373 30.77 -19.18 10.05
N PHE A 374 31.43 -18.64 9.02
CA PHE A 374 31.53 -17.20 8.79
C PHE A 374 31.85 -16.95 7.31
N GLU A 375 31.67 -15.71 6.88
CA GLU A 375 31.96 -15.29 5.51
C GLU A 375 33.44 -15.50 5.17
N GLY A 376 33.70 -16.26 4.10
CA GLY A 376 35.04 -16.66 3.68
C GLY A 376 35.61 -17.89 4.40
N ASN A 377 34.87 -18.53 5.33
CA ASN A 377 35.33 -19.76 5.97
C ASN A 377 35.47 -20.90 4.95
N THR A 378 36.55 -21.68 5.08
CA THR A 378 36.90 -22.80 4.18
C THR A 378 37.19 -24.10 4.91
N LYS A 379 37.06 -24.11 6.25
CA LYS A 379 37.38 -25.29 7.08
C LYS A 379 36.27 -25.54 8.09
N GLU A 380 36.09 -26.81 8.43
CA GLU A 380 35.18 -27.22 9.47
C GLU A 380 35.62 -26.72 10.85
N ASN A 381 34.65 -26.23 11.63
CA ASN A 381 34.81 -25.88 13.04
C ASN A 381 33.52 -26.24 13.76
N TYR A 382 33.58 -27.26 14.63
CA TYR A 382 32.38 -27.79 15.26
C TYR A 382 32.68 -28.46 16.60
N GLU A 383 31.68 -28.47 17.47
CA GLU A 383 31.72 -29.09 18.79
C GLU A 383 30.45 -29.90 19.01
N LYS A 384 30.57 -31.07 19.66
CA LYS A 384 29.42 -31.80 20.20
C LYS A 384 28.99 -31.11 21.50
N ILE A 385 27.86 -30.41 21.48
CA ILE A 385 27.43 -29.56 22.61
C ILE A 385 26.40 -30.22 23.53
N ILE A 386 25.60 -31.17 23.02
CA ILE A 386 24.53 -31.82 23.79
C ILE A 386 24.66 -33.33 23.68
N SER A 387 24.47 -34.02 24.81
CA SER A 387 24.23 -35.46 24.91
C SER A 387 23.03 -35.68 25.83
N THR A 388 22.04 -36.43 25.37
CA THR A 388 20.75 -36.57 26.07
C THR A 388 20.83 -37.54 27.24
N SER A 389 19.99 -37.33 28.26
CA SER A 389 19.81 -38.28 29.35
C SER A 389 19.11 -39.58 28.91
N LYS A 390 18.42 -39.58 27.77
CA LYS A 390 17.72 -40.72 27.16
C LYS A 390 18.13 -40.88 25.69
N PRO A 391 19.34 -41.40 25.42
CA PRO A 391 19.86 -41.45 24.06
C PRO A 391 19.11 -42.44 23.18
N HIS A 392 18.71 -41.98 21.99
CA HIS A 392 18.09 -42.81 20.96
C HIS A 392 18.27 -42.15 19.58
N SER A 393 17.90 -42.84 18.50
CA SER A 393 17.81 -42.21 17.16
C SER A 393 16.93 -40.97 17.17
N ASN A 394 17.30 -39.98 16.35
CA ASN A 394 16.55 -38.74 16.18
C ASN A 394 16.44 -38.34 14.70
N ASN A 395 15.25 -37.91 14.29
CA ASN A 395 14.95 -37.28 13.00
C ASN A 395 14.34 -35.87 13.11
N SER A 396 14.06 -35.39 14.34
CA SER A 396 13.63 -34.03 14.64
C SER A 396 14.76 -33.04 14.39
N SER A 397 14.41 -31.85 13.92
CA SER A 397 15.28 -30.67 14.02
C SER A 397 15.09 -29.97 15.35
N ALA A 398 16.02 -29.06 15.66
CA ALA A 398 15.96 -28.25 16.86
C ALA A 398 14.88 -27.19 16.70
N ALA A 399 14.00 -27.10 17.70
CA ALA A 399 13.22 -25.91 17.95
C ALA A 399 13.97 -25.01 18.92
N ILE A 400 14.04 -23.71 18.64
CA ILE A 400 14.83 -22.76 19.41
C ILE A 400 13.90 -21.66 19.91
N ASP A 401 13.89 -21.45 21.22
CA ASP A 401 13.14 -20.34 21.82
C ASP A 401 13.92 -19.03 21.77
N GLU A 402 13.28 -17.96 22.21
CA GLU A 402 13.84 -16.63 22.22
C GLU A 402 15.10 -16.51 23.10
N TYR A 403 15.28 -17.38 24.10
CA TYR A 403 16.47 -17.42 24.95
C TYR A 403 17.56 -18.38 24.40
N GLY A 404 17.38 -18.88 23.18
CA GLY A 404 18.30 -19.82 22.55
C GLY A 404 18.35 -21.19 23.24
N SER A 405 17.34 -21.53 24.04
CA SER A 405 17.18 -22.89 24.54
C SER A 405 16.73 -23.80 23.40
N ILE A 406 17.25 -25.02 23.39
CA ILE A 406 17.06 -25.99 22.31
C ILE A 406 16.07 -27.07 22.77
N TYR A 407 15.02 -27.27 21.99
CA TYR A 407 13.97 -28.25 22.20
C TYR A 407 13.95 -29.23 21.04
N PHE A 408 13.76 -30.51 21.35
CA PHE A 408 13.60 -31.54 20.34
C PHE A 408 13.04 -32.79 20.97
N LYS A 409 12.65 -33.72 20.12
CA LYS A 409 12.33 -35.08 20.53
C LYS A 409 13.29 -36.08 19.93
N ASN A 410 13.35 -37.28 20.51
CA ASN A 410 14.01 -38.43 19.89
C ASN A 410 13.12 -39.67 20.03
N ASP A 411 13.56 -40.77 19.43
CA ASP A 411 12.77 -42.00 19.35
C ASP A 411 12.70 -42.78 20.67
N SER A 412 13.25 -42.24 21.78
CA SER A 412 13.01 -42.77 23.13
C SER A 412 11.61 -42.45 23.66
N GLY A 413 10.84 -41.61 22.95
CA GLY A 413 9.54 -41.14 23.41
C GLY A 413 9.58 -39.86 24.24
N TYR A 414 10.75 -39.21 24.35
CA TYR A 414 10.95 -38.03 25.19
C TYR A 414 11.00 -36.73 24.38
N LEU A 415 10.50 -35.67 25.01
CA LEU A 415 10.72 -34.27 24.65
C LEU A 415 11.76 -33.68 25.61
N PHE A 416 12.73 -32.96 25.07
CA PHE A 416 13.83 -32.37 25.84
C PHE A 416 13.82 -30.85 25.76
N CYS A 417 14.29 -30.21 26.82
CA CYS A 417 14.71 -28.81 26.82
C CYS A 417 16.14 -28.70 27.32
N PHE A 418 17.00 -28.11 26.49
CA PHE A 418 18.36 -27.74 26.82
C PHE A 418 18.45 -26.22 26.94
N LYS A 419 18.55 -25.71 28.17
CA LYS A 419 18.61 -24.27 28.44
C LYS A 419 19.99 -23.75 28.07
N ASN A 420 20.03 -22.62 27.37
CA ASN A 420 21.23 -21.78 27.30
C ASN A 420 21.38 -20.98 28.60
N GLU A 421 22.52 -21.12 29.27
CA GLU A 421 22.80 -20.35 30.49
C GLU A 421 23.07 -18.87 30.19
N ASN A 422 23.50 -18.55 28.96
CA ASN A 422 23.85 -17.19 28.51
C ASN A 422 22.87 -16.64 27.46
N GLY A 423 21.63 -17.12 27.51
CA GLY A 423 20.59 -16.85 26.50
C GLY A 423 19.90 -15.48 26.61
N GLU A 424 20.02 -14.82 27.76
CA GLU A 424 19.41 -13.51 27.98
C GLU A 424 20.12 -12.42 27.15
N TYR A 425 19.30 -11.51 26.62
CA TYR A 425 19.79 -10.35 25.89
C TYR A 425 20.19 -9.24 26.86
N ILE A 426 21.32 -8.62 26.57
CA ILE A 426 21.77 -7.38 27.20
C ILE A 426 21.81 -6.25 26.16
N ALA A 427 22.07 -5.02 26.61
CA ALA A 427 22.09 -3.85 25.74
C ALA A 427 23.06 -4.01 24.57
N GLU A 428 24.24 -4.60 24.80
CA GLU A 428 25.25 -4.83 23.77
C GLU A 428 24.73 -5.72 22.63
N ASP A 429 23.92 -6.74 22.95
CA ASP A 429 23.32 -7.63 21.94
C ASP A 429 22.31 -6.87 21.06
N ILE A 430 21.53 -5.97 21.66
CA ILE A 430 20.57 -5.13 20.93
C ILE A 430 21.30 -4.11 20.06
N ILE A 431 22.35 -3.48 20.58
CA ILE A 431 23.18 -2.54 19.81
C ILE A 431 23.73 -3.26 18.58
N LEU A 432 24.25 -4.48 18.75
CA LEU A 432 24.75 -5.30 17.67
C LEU A 432 23.66 -5.60 16.62
N ALA A 433 22.49 -6.07 17.07
CA ALA A 433 21.39 -6.39 16.18
C ALA A 433 20.90 -5.17 15.37
N ILE A 434 20.81 -4.00 16.01
CA ILE A 434 20.45 -2.74 15.34
C ILE A 434 21.52 -2.34 14.31
N ASN A 435 22.80 -2.48 14.62
CA ASN A 435 23.89 -2.16 13.70
C ASN A 435 23.95 -3.08 12.48
N ASN A 436 23.35 -4.27 12.57
CA ASN A 436 23.26 -5.23 11.48
C ASN A 436 21.99 -5.07 10.63
N LEU A 437 21.08 -4.16 11.00
CA LEU A 437 19.95 -3.83 10.12
C LEU A 437 20.46 -3.28 8.79
N PRO A 438 19.73 -3.51 7.69
CA PRO A 438 20.03 -2.86 6.42
C PRO A 438 20.07 -1.33 6.57
N ASP A 439 20.82 -0.67 5.70
CA ASP A 439 20.80 0.79 5.63
C ASP A 439 19.35 1.27 5.41
N ILE A 440 18.98 2.42 6.00
CA ILE A 440 17.60 2.90 6.01
C ILE A 440 16.95 3.03 4.62
N ASN A 441 17.77 3.25 3.59
CA ASN A 441 17.33 3.36 2.19
C ASN A 441 17.14 1.98 1.53
N GLU A 442 17.75 0.93 2.08
CA GLU A 442 17.67 -0.46 1.62
C GLU A 442 16.61 -1.25 2.38
N ILE A 443 16.08 -0.73 3.51
CA ILE A 443 14.99 -1.37 4.24
C ILE A 443 13.77 -1.53 3.34
N THR A 444 13.24 -2.75 3.32
CA THR A 444 12.05 -3.18 2.61
C THR A 444 10.98 -3.69 3.58
N LEU A 445 9.82 -4.12 3.06
CA LEU A 445 8.80 -4.78 3.87
C LEU A 445 9.22 -6.17 4.37
N ASP A 446 10.21 -6.80 3.74
CA ASP A 446 10.69 -8.12 4.12
C ASP A 446 11.49 -8.05 5.45
N ASP A 447 12.13 -6.91 5.72
CA ASP A 447 12.86 -6.65 6.96
C ASP A 447 11.95 -6.47 8.19
N LYS A 448 10.62 -6.41 7.98
CA LYS A 448 9.62 -6.24 9.03
C LYS A 448 9.78 -7.25 10.17
N ILE A 449 10.08 -8.50 9.85
CA ILE A 449 10.23 -9.55 10.87
C ILE A 449 11.47 -9.29 11.73
N ILE A 450 12.61 -9.00 11.10
CA ILE A 450 13.87 -8.75 11.81
C ILE A 450 13.71 -7.49 12.69
N VAL A 451 13.15 -6.40 12.15
CA VAL A 451 12.90 -5.17 12.91
C VAL A 451 11.93 -5.40 14.07
N LYS A 452 10.83 -6.14 13.86
CA LYS A 452 9.88 -6.49 14.93
C LYS A 452 10.57 -7.34 16.01
N ASN A 453 11.39 -8.30 15.62
CA ASN A 453 12.12 -9.14 16.58
C ASN A 453 13.06 -8.28 17.43
N ILE A 454 13.88 -7.42 16.83
CA ILE A 454 14.77 -6.51 17.56
C ILE A 454 13.98 -5.59 18.51
N LEU A 455 12.86 -5.04 18.06
CA LEU A 455 11.98 -4.23 18.92
C LEU A 455 11.46 -5.03 20.12
N ASN A 456 11.01 -6.25 19.89
CA ASN A 456 10.56 -7.12 20.98
C ASN A 456 11.69 -7.39 21.97
N ARG A 457 12.91 -7.69 21.50
CA ARG A 457 14.10 -7.87 22.36
C ARG A 457 14.43 -6.62 23.16
N TYR A 458 14.44 -5.46 22.52
CA TYR A 458 14.64 -4.17 23.18
C TYR A 458 13.59 -3.94 24.27
N ASN A 459 12.32 -4.24 23.98
CA ASN A 459 11.23 -4.08 24.94
C ASN A 459 11.33 -5.03 26.13
N SER A 460 11.89 -6.23 25.94
CA SER A 460 12.16 -7.22 27.00
C SER A 460 13.36 -6.88 27.89
N LEU A 461 14.21 -5.92 27.51
CA LEU A 461 15.30 -5.45 28.37
C LEU A 461 14.77 -4.76 29.63
N SER A 462 15.56 -4.82 30.72
CA SER A 462 15.35 -4.01 31.91
C SER A 462 15.50 -2.52 31.61
N ASP A 463 14.92 -1.66 32.44
CA ASP A 463 15.05 -0.20 32.27
C ASP A 463 16.50 0.29 32.36
N GLU A 464 17.37 -0.45 33.06
CA GLU A 464 18.80 -0.17 33.14
C GLU A 464 19.53 -0.53 31.85
N GLU A 465 19.22 -1.69 31.26
CA GLU A 465 19.78 -2.13 29.99
C GLU A 465 19.28 -1.27 28.82
N LYS A 466 17.99 -0.90 28.79
CA LYS A 466 17.42 -0.03 27.74
C LYS A 466 18.16 1.30 27.61
N LYS A 467 18.61 1.88 28.72
CA LYS A 467 19.36 3.15 28.74
C LYS A 467 20.75 3.05 28.14
N LYS A 468 21.32 1.83 28.06
CA LYS A 468 22.65 1.59 27.49
C LYS A 468 22.60 1.43 25.97
N VAL A 469 21.42 1.14 25.39
CA VAL A 469 21.25 0.99 23.93
C VAL A 469 21.36 2.36 23.25
N SER A 470 22.55 2.67 22.74
CA SER A 470 22.92 3.99 22.24
C SER A 470 22.39 4.32 20.84
N ASN A 471 21.98 3.32 20.08
CA ASN A 471 21.56 3.43 18.67
C ASN A 471 20.05 3.16 18.45
N VAL A 472 19.22 3.28 19.49
CA VAL A 472 17.76 3.03 19.41
C VAL A 472 17.06 3.89 18.34
N ASP A 473 17.58 5.07 18.03
CA ASP A 473 17.04 5.94 16.97
C ASP A 473 17.08 5.27 15.59
N MET A 474 18.09 4.42 15.31
CA MET A 474 18.15 3.66 14.06
C MET A 474 17.01 2.64 13.96
N LEU A 475 16.68 1.97 15.08
CA LEU A 475 15.55 1.05 15.16
C LEU A 475 14.22 1.79 14.94
N ASN A 476 14.03 2.95 15.58
CA ASN A 476 12.83 3.78 15.40
C ASN A 476 12.66 4.27 13.95
N ASN A 477 13.77 4.64 13.30
CA ASN A 477 13.77 5.00 11.88
C ASN A 477 13.39 3.80 11.00
N ALA A 478 13.92 2.62 11.28
CA ALA A 478 13.57 1.38 10.57
C ALA A 478 12.08 1.04 10.70
N ILE A 479 11.51 1.16 11.91
CA ILE A 479 10.07 0.97 12.16
C ILE A 479 9.25 1.95 11.33
N THR A 480 9.58 3.25 11.39
CA THR A 480 8.89 4.30 10.63
C THR A 480 8.96 4.05 9.12
N LYS A 481 10.12 3.59 8.62
CA LYS A 481 10.32 3.24 7.22
C LYS A 481 9.40 2.09 6.82
N ILE A 482 9.35 1.00 7.59
CA ILE A 482 8.46 -0.14 7.31
C ILE A 482 6.99 0.29 7.29
N GLU A 483 6.55 1.12 8.23
CA GLU A 483 5.18 1.65 8.24
C GLU A 483 4.88 2.50 7.00
N SER A 484 5.82 3.35 6.58
CA SER A 484 5.66 4.15 5.36
C SER A 484 5.54 3.28 4.11
N LEU A 485 6.36 2.23 3.99
CA LEU A 485 6.32 1.30 2.86
C LEU A 485 5.00 0.52 2.83
N LYS A 486 4.48 0.15 4.01
CA LYS A 486 3.17 -0.52 4.12
C LYS A 486 2.05 0.41 3.65
N ASN A 487 2.03 1.65 4.13
CA ASN A 487 1.01 2.63 3.75
C ASN A 487 1.03 2.91 2.23
N ILE A 488 2.23 2.99 1.62
CA ILE A 488 2.35 3.14 0.16
C ILE A 488 1.76 1.91 -0.57
N LYS A 489 2.06 0.69 -0.09
CA LYS A 489 1.53 -0.54 -0.69
C LYS A 489 0.00 -0.64 -0.55
N ASP A 490 -0.55 -0.26 0.60
CA ASP A 490 -1.99 -0.20 0.84
C ASP A 490 -2.65 0.86 -0.07
N GLU A 491 -2.01 2.00 -0.27
CA GLU A 491 -2.50 3.05 -1.17
C GLU A 491 -2.50 2.62 -2.64
N VAL A 492 -1.47 1.91 -3.11
CA VAL A 492 -1.46 1.29 -4.44
C VAL A 492 -2.66 0.36 -4.60
N ALA A 493 -2.93 -0.52 -3.63
CA ALA A 493 -4.06 -1.43 -3.67
C ALA A 493 -5.41 -0.68 -3.69
N ASN A 494 -5.53 0.40 -2.91
CA ASN A 494 -6.72 1.24 -2.90
C ASN A 494 -6.93 1.95 -4.24
N ILE A 495 -5.88 2.51 -4.85
CA ILE A 495 -5.98 3.14 -6.18
C ILE A 495 -6.46 2.12 -7.22
N ILE A 496 -5.86 0.91 -7.26
CA ILE A 496 -6.30 -0.15 -8.18
C ILE A 496 -7.77 -0.49 -7.97
N LYS A 497 -8.17 -0.67 -6.72
CA LYS A 497 -9.56 -0.97 -6.35
C LYS A 497 -10.52 0.15 -6.77
N ASP A 498 -10.15 1.40 -6.53
CA ASP A 498 -11.00 2.54 -6.85
C ASP A 498 -11.13 2.74 -8.37
N ILE A 499 -10.06 2.51 -9.13
CA ILE A 499 -10.11 2.47 -10.60
C ILE A 499 -11.05 1.36 -11.09
N ASN A 500 -10.98 0.15 -10.51
CA ASN A 500 -11.86 -0.97 -10.87
C ASN A 500 -13.34 -0.73 -10.51
N ASN A 501 -13.62 0.16 -9.56
CA ASN A 501 -14.98 0.51 -9.14
C ASN A 501 -15.56 1.71 -9.90
N LEU A 502 -14.81 2.32 -10.82
CA LEU A 502 -15.33 3.39 -11.66
C LEU A 502 -16.50 2.86 -12.53
N PRO A 503 -17.56 3.66 -12.73
CA PRO A 503 -18.71 3.23 -13.51
C PRO A 503 -18.33 3.08 -14.99
N GLU A 504 -18.98 2.12 -15.66
CA GLU A 504 -18.77 1.84 -17.09
C GLU A 504 -19.15 3.05 -17.98
N VAL A 505 -20.13 3.82 -17.54
CA VAL A 505 -20.51 5.10 -18.13
C VAL A 505 -20.13 6.22 -17.17
N ILE A 506 -19.15 7.04 -17.59
CA ILE A 506 -18.67 8.21 -16.84
C ILE A 506 -19.23 9.47 -17.49
N THR A 507 -19.63 10.44 -16.68
CA THR A 507 -20.09 11.77 -17.10
C THR A 507 -19.14 12.86 -16.61
N ILE A 508 -19.35 14.10 -17.07
CA ILE A 508 -18.56 15.26 -16.64
C ILE A 508 -18.64 15.49 -15.11
N GLU A 509 -19.70 15.03 -14.44
CA GLU A 509 -19.87 15.17 -12.98
C GLU A 509 -18.81 14.37 -12.19
N GLU A 510 -18.31 13.26 -12.74
CA GLU A 510 -17.27 12.43 -12.12
C GLU A 510 -15.84 12.95 -12.35
N LYS A 511 -15.65 14.04 -13.10
CA LYS A 511 -14.31 14.58 -13.41
C LYS A 511 -13.47 14.88 -12.17
N ASN A 512 -14.09 15.36 -11.09
CA ASN A 512 -13.39 15.60 -9.83
C ASN A 512 -12.88 14.29 -9.21
N THR A 513 -13.66 13.20 -9.25
CA THR A 513 -13.25 11.88 -8.75
C THR A 513 -12.06 11.33 -9.53
N ILE A 514 -12.10 11.46 -10.86
CA ILE A 514 -11.00 11.04 -11.74
C ILE A 514 -9.72 11.82 -11.45
N ASN A 515 -9.82 13.14 -11.30
CA ASN A 515 -8.67 13.99 -10.95
C ASN A 515 -8.10 13.65 -9.57
N GLN A 516 -8.96 13.41 -8.57
CA GLN A 516 -8.52 12.98 -7.24
C GLN A 516 -7.78 11.63 -7.28
N LEU A 517 -8.24 10.68 -8.09
CA LEU A 517 -7.52 9.42 -8.29
C LEU A 517 -6.17 9.62 -8.99
N LEU A 518 -6.12 10.52 -9.97
CA LEU A 518 -4.88 10.85 -10.68
C LEU A 518 -3.87 11.55 -9.76
N ASP A 519 -4.33 12.44 -8.88
CA ASP A 519 -3.49 13.10 -7.87
C ASP A 519 -2.90 12.09 -6.88
N ARG A 520 -3.72 11.13 -6.40
CA ARG A 520 -3.25 10.03 -5.55
C ARG A 520 -2.20 9.17 -6.25
N TYR A 521 -2.43 8.81 -7.51
CA TYR A 521 -1.44 8.10 -8.33
C TYR A 521 -0.15 8.91 -8.51
N ASN A 522 -0.24 10.20 -8.80
CA ASN A 522 0.92 11.08 -9.00
C ASN A 522 1.73 11.30 -7.71
N ALA A 523 1.08 11.21 -6.55
CA ALA A 523 1.72 11.29 -5.25
C ALA A 523 2.50 10.02 -4.86
N LEU A 524 2.29 8.90 -5.56
CA LEU A 524 3.08 7.69 -5.33
C LEU A 524 4.54 7.92 -5.71
N PRO A 525 5.51 7.37 -4.95
CA PRO A 525 6.90 7.34 -5.38
C PRO A 525 7.05 6.57 -6.69
N GLU A 526 8.01 6.98 -7.54
CA GLU A 526 8.13 6.48 -8.91
C GLU A 526 8.20 4.94 -9.01
N GLY A 527 8.89 4.28 -8.08
CA GLY A 527 9.00 2.82 -8.02
C GLY A 527 7.69 2.07 -7.73
N TYR A 528 6.65 2.76 -7.23
CA TYR A 528 5.35 2.16 -6.91
C TYR A 528 4.29 2.43 -7.97
N LYS A 529 4.51 3.38 -8.88
CA LYS A 529 3.54 3.71 -9.94
C LYS A 529 3.30 2.54 -10.89
N SER A 530 4.34 1.79 -11.23
CA SER A 530 4.25 0.57 -12.07
C SER A 530 3.42 -0.54 -11.43
N SER A 531 3.22 -0.51 -10.11
CA SER A 531 2.37 -1.48 -9.42
C SER A 531 0.87 -1.20 -9.61
N VAL A 532 0.48 -0.01 -10.07
CA VAL A 532 -0.90 0.32 -10.43
C VAL A 532 -1.18 -0.20 -11.85
N THR A 533 -1.58 -1.47 -11.94
CA THR A 533 -1.68 -2.22 -13.19
C THR A 533 -2.81 -1.78 -14.13
N ASN A 534 -3.79 -1.04 -13.64
CA ASN A 534 -4.97 -0.57 -14.38
C ASN A 534 -4.97 0.95 -14.61
N ILE A 535 -3.82 1.62 -14.48
CA ILE A 535 -3.72 3.08 -14.64
C ILE A 535 -4.18 3.59 -16.02
N ASP A 536 -4.00 2.80 -17.08
CA ASP A 536 -4.39 3.17 -18.44
C ASP A 536 -5.89 3.47 -18.53
N VAL A 537 -6.72 2.73 -17.79
CA VAL A 537 -8.17 2.97 -17.70
C VAL A 537 -8.45 4.39 -17.19
N LEU A 538 -7.78 4.80 -16.11
CA LEU A 538 -7.96 6.12 -15.52
C LEU A 538 -7.49 7.24 -16.48
N LEU A 539 -6.37 7.03 -17.16
CA LEU A 539 -5.81 8.01 -18.11
C LEU A 539 -6.72 8.19 -19.34
N ASP A 540 -7.30 7.11 -19.86
CA ASP A 540 -8.20 7.19 -21.02
C ASP A 540 -9.54 7.84 -20.64
N LEU A 541 -10.07 7.54 -19.45
CA LEU A 541 -11.25 8.21 -18.92
C LEU A 541 -11.02 9.71 -18.71
N SER A 542 -9.87 10.10 -18.16
CA SER A 542 -9.51 11.52 -18.00
C SER A 542 -9.48 12.25 -19.35
N LYS A 543 -8.84 11.67 -20.38
CA LYS A 543 -8.84 12.24 -21.74
C LYS A 543 -10.23 12.34 -22.34
N LYS A 544 -11.06 11.30 -22.16
CA LYS A 544 -12.44 11.28 -22.67
C LYS A 544 -13.25 12.41 -22.06
N LEU A 545 -13.17 12.61 -20.74
CA LEU A 545 -13.87 13.68 -20.04
C LEU A 545 -13.39 15.07 -20.44
N ASP A 546 -12.09 15.26 -20.64
CA ASP A 546 -11.56 16.52 -21.16
C ASP A 546 -12.11 16.84 -22.56
N ASN A 547 -12.30 15.82 -23.40
CA ASN A 547 -12.93 16.01 -24.71
C ASN A 547 -14.43 16.28 -24.61
N GLU A 548 -15.17 15.55 -23.76
CA GLU A 548 -16.60 15.77 -23.56
C GLU A 548 -16.89 17.17 -22.97
N GLU A 549 -16.04 17.67 -22.06
CA GLU A 549 -16.17 19.02 -21.53
C GLU A 549 -15.97 20.08 -22.61
N LYS A 550 -14.93 19.94 -23.44
CA LYS A 550 -14.70 20.81 -24.60
C LYS A 550 -15.87 20.78 -25.59
N GLU A 551 -16.42 19.60 -25.87
CA GLU A 551 -17.59 19.47 -26.74
C GLU A 551 -18.83 20.12 -26.13
N LYS A 552 -19.03 20.00 -24.82
CA LYS A 552 -20.11 20.70 -24.10
C LYS A 552 -19.94 22.22 -24.17
N GLU A 553 -18.74 22.75 -23.97
CA GLU A 553 -18.46 24.20 -24.10
C GLU A 553 -18.80 24.72 -25.50
N VAL A 554 -18.43 23.98 -26.55
CA VAL A 554 -18.77 24.31 -27.94
C VAL A 554 -20.29 24.26 -28.17
N ASN A 555 -20.98 23.21 -27.70
CA ASN A 555 -22.42 23.07 -27.87
C ASN A 555 -23.22 24.13 -27.09
N ASP A 556 -22.78 24.50 -25.88
CA ASP A 556 -23.35 25.58 -25.09
C ASP A 556 -23.19 26.92 -25.80
N LEU A 557 -22.04 27.18 -26.43
CA LEU A 557 -21.81 28.37 -27.25
C LEU A 557 -22.74 28.40 -28.47
N ILE A 558 -22.84 27.30 -29.22
CA ILE A 558 -23.76 27.17 -30.36
C ILE A 558 -25.19 27.49 -29.92
N SER A 559 -25.65 26.88 -28.83
CA SER A 559 -27.02 27.09 -28.31
C SER A 559 -27.27 28.55 -27.92
N LYS A 560 -26.29 29.22 -27.30
CA LYS A 560 -26.39 30.65 -26.96
C LYS A 560 -26.44 31.51 -28.23
N ILE A 561 -25.63 31.23 -29.24
CA ILE A 561 -25.69 31.93 -30.54
C ILE A 561 -27.05 31.71 -31.23
N ASP A 562 -27.61 30.50 -31.16
CA ASP A 562 -28.93 30.20 -31.70
C ASP A 562 -30.04 30.98 -30.99
N SER A 563 -29.90 31.22 -29.69
CA SER A 563 -30.85 32.01 -28.89
C SER A 563 -30.81 33.52 -29.15
N LEU A 564 -29.77 34.03 -29.82
CA LEU A 564 -29.68 35.45 -30.18
C LEU A 564 -30.85 35.88 -31.10
N PRO A 565 -31.27 37.15 -31.03
CA PRO A 565 -32.35 37.67 -31.87
C PRO A 565 -32.05 37.55 -33.36
N SER A 566 -33.10 37.66 -34.17
CA SER A 566 -32.95 37.75 -35.63
C SER A 566 -32.30 39.09 -36.02
N ASP A 567 -31.75 39.17 -37.23
CA ASP A 567 -31.15 40.40 -37.78
C ASP A 567 -32.13 41.62 -37.78
N LYS A 568 -33.43 41.36 -37.84
CA LYS A 568 -34.46 42.41 -37.80
C LYS A 568 -34.80 42.87 -36.38
N ASP A 569 -34.60 42.00 -35.39
CA ASP A 569 -35.01 42.22 -34.00
C ASP A 569 -33.84 42.60 -33.08
N VAL A 570 -32.60 42.52 -33.58
CA VAL A 570 -31.40 42.88 -32.83
C VAL A 570 -31.38 44.39 -32.56
N VAL A 571 -31.04 44.74 -31.32
CA VAL A 571 -31.00 46.12 -30.82
C VAL A 571 -29.72 46.35 -30.03
N LEU A 572 -29.34 47.60 -29.78
CA LEU A 572 -28.12 47.98 -29.07
C LEU A 572 -28.02 47.39 -27.65
N ASP A 573 -29.13 47.07 -26.99
CA ASP A 573 -29.15 46.36 -25.70
C ASP A 573 -28.49 44.96 -25.80
N ASN A 574 -28.51 44.31 -26.98
CA ASN A 574 -27.89 43.00 -27.18
C ASN A 574 -26.36 43.05 -27.34
N LYS A 575 -25.77 44.25 -27.39
CA LYS A 575 -24.33 44.44 -27.66
C LYS A 575 -23.45 43.64 -26.70
N GLU A 576 -23.67 43.74 -25.39
CA GLU A 576 -22.79 43.09 -24.41
C GLU A 576 -22.78 41.56 -24.56
N GLU A 577 -23.96 40.97 -24.78
CA GLU A 577 -24.12 39.54 -24.99
C GLU A 577 -23.42 39.06 -26.28
N ILE A 578 -23.66 39.75 -27.41
CA ILE A 578 -23.04 39.42 -28.70
C ILE A 578 -21.51 39.48 -28.62
N TYR A 579 -20.95 40.54 -28.02
CA TYR A 579 -19.50 40.66 -27.86
C TYR A 579 -18.93 39.65 -26.87
N SER A 580 -19.67 39.30 -25.81
CA SER A 580 -19.28 38.26 -24.86
C SER A 580 -19.20 36.87 -25.54
N LEU A 581 -20.18 36.51 -26.36
CA LEU A 581 -20.18 35.27 -27.12
C LEU A 581 -19.06 35.24 -28.18
N TYR A 582 -18.81 36.37 -28.84
CA TYR A 582 -17.69 36.48 -29.79
C TYR A 582 -16.33 36.29 -29.09
N ASN A 583 -16.15 36.88 -27.91
CA ASN A 583 -14.93 36.67 -27.12
C ASN A 583 -14.79 35.23 -26.58
N GLN A 584 -15.90 34.53 -26.34
CA GLN A 584 -15.87 33.09 -26.00
C GLN A 584 -15.41 32.27 -27.21
N PHE A 585 -15.97 32.53 -28.40
CA PHE A 585 -15.56 31.89 -29.65
C PHE A 585 -14.07 32.08 -29.96
N GLU A 586 -13.55 33.30 -29.80
CA GLU A 586 -12.13 33.60 -30.09
C GLU A 586 -11.13 32.85 -29.19
N LYS A 587 -11.57 32.41 -28.00
CA LYS A 587 -10.74 31.63 -27.07
C LYS A 587 -10.68 30.15 -27.42
N LEU A 588 -11.58 29.65 -28.26
CA LEU A 588 -11.59 28.26 -28.71
C LEU A 588 -10.35 27.97 -29.58
N THR A 589 -9.91 26.73 -29.58
CA THR A 589 -8.89 26.24 -30.52
C THR A 589 -9.44 26.20 -31.95
N GLU A 590 -8.57 26.11 -32.95
CA GLU A 590 -8.99 26.06 -34.35
C GLU A 590 -9.87 24.84 -34.67
N GLU A 591 -9.63 23.70 -34.03
CA GLU A 591 -10.47 22.50 -34.17
C GLU A 591 -11.86 22.72 -33.54
N GLU A 592 -11.95 23.35 -32.38
CA GLU A 592 -13.21 23.68 -31.70
C GLU A 592 -13.99 24.75 -32.47
N LYS A 593 -13.32 25.78 -32.99
CA LYS A 593 -13.96 26.83 -33.81
C LYS A 593 -14.64 26.24 -35.05
N ALA A 594 -14.01 25.26 -35.70
CA ALA A 594 -14.58 24.59 -36.87
C ALA A 594 -15.90 23.85 -36.56
N LYS A 595 -16.14 23.48 -35.29
CA LYS A 595 -17.40 22.86 -34.86
C LYS A 595 -18.53 23.87 -34.61
N VAL A 596 -18.24 25.17 -34.49
CA VAL A 596 -19.27 26.21 -34.27
C VAL A 596 -19.94 26.59 -35.60
N THR A 597 -20.98 25.84 -35.97
CA THR A 597 -21.60 25.93 -37.31
C THR A 597 -22.41 27.20 -37.56
N ASN A 598 -22.79 27.94 -36.51
CA ASN A 598 -23.65 29.12 -36.58
C ASN A 598 -22.90 30.45 -36.37
N ILE A 599 -21.56 30.44 -36.52
CA ILE A 599 -20.72 31.61 -36.34
C ILE A 599 -21.09 32.79 -37.25
N ASP A 600 -21.56 32.51 -38.47
CA ASP A 600 -21.98 33.54 -39.43
C ASP A 600 -23.10 34.42 -38.89
N LYS A 601 -24.05 33.83 -38.13
CA LYS A 601 -25.12 34.56 -37.46
C LYS A 601 -24.52 35.54 -36.44
N LEU A 602 -23.57 35.08 -35.62
CA LEU A 602 -22.93 35.92 -34.61
C LEU A 602 -22.15 37.08 -35.26
N MET A 603 -21.42 36.82 -36.36
CA MET A 603 -20.69 37.86 -37.10
C MET A 603 -21.64 38.88 -37.73
N ALA A 604 -22.73 38.42 -38.36
CA ALA A 604 -23.74 39.29 -38.94
C ALA A 604 -24.38 40.21 -37.90
N LEU A 605 -24.80 39.65 -36.75
CA LEU A 605 -25.39 40.42 -35.65
C LEU A 605 -24.39 41.41 -35.04
N LYS A 606 -23.11 41.03 -34.93
CA LYS A 606 -22.04 41.95 -34.48
C LYS A 606 -21.89 43.14 -35.43
N ASN A 607 -21.88 42.90 -36.74
CA ASN A 607 -21.83 43.97 -37.74
C ASN A 607 -23.11 44.82 -37.70
N ARG A 608 -24.28 44.20 -37.55
CA ARG A 608 -25.56 44.91 -37.46
C ARG A 608 -25.63 45.84 -36.25
N ILE A 609 -25.11 45.42 -35.09
CA ILE A 609 -24.97 46.27 -33.90
C ILE A 609 -24.09 47.49 -34.19
N LEU A 610 -23.00 47.33 -34.96
CA LEU A 610 -22.15 48.44 -35.37
C LEU A 610 -22.92 49.41 -36.29
N GLU A 611 -23.64 48.89 -37.29
CA GLU A 611 -24.46 49.72 -38.19
C GLU A 611 -25.54 50.50 -37.42
N ILE A 612 -26.28 49.85 -36.52
CA ILE A 612 -27.28 50.54 -35.69
C ILE A 612 -26.62 51.64 -34.86
N ARG A 613 -25.44 51.36 -34.29
CA ARG A 613 -24.67 52.34 -33.51
C ARG A 613 -24.24 53.54 -34.36
N GLU A 614 -23.82 53.30 -35.60
CA GLU A 614 -23.45 54.35 -36.57
C GLU A 614 -24.66 55.20 -36.95
N ILE A 615 -25.82 54.58 -37.23
CA ILE A 615 -27.07 55.32 -37.53
C ILE A 615 -27.48 56.19 -36.35
N VAL A 616 -27.48 55.63 -35.13
CA VAL A 616 -27.80 56.37 -33.90
C VAL A 616 -26.83 57.54 -33.70
N ASN A 617 -25.53 57.32 -33.91
CA ASN A 617 -24.54 58.39 -33.79
C ASN A 617 -24.73 59.47 -34.86
N GLY A 618 -24.94 59.10 -36.13
CA GLY A 618 -25.20 60.07 -37.20
C GLY A 618 -26.45 60.92 -36.95
N ILE A 619 -27.51 60.32 -36.39
CA ILE A 619 -28.70 61.08 -35.95
C ILE A 619 -28.32 62.06 -34.84
N ARG A 620 -27.56 61.62 -33.81
CA ARG A 620 -27.13 62.51 -32.72
C ARG A 620 -26.26 63.67 -33.21
N ASP A 621 -25.37 63.39 -34.15
CA ASP A 621 -24.46 64.39 -34.73
C ASP A 621 -25.26 65.39 -35.56
N ASP A 622 -26.20 64.95 -36.38
CA ASP A 622 -27.08 65.84 -37.15
C ASP A 622 -27.99 66.70 -36.25
N ILE A 623 -28.51 66.15 -35.15
CA ILE A 623 -29.26 66.91 -34.15
C ILE A 623 -28.38 68.00 -33.52
N TRP A 624 -27.10 67.70 -33.28
CA TRP A 624 -26.17 68.64 -32.67
C TRP A 624 -25.72 69.74 -33.64
N GLU A 625 -25.40 69.37 -34.88
CA GLU A 625 -24.76 70.25 -35.86
C GLU A 625 -25.77 71.04 -36.69
N LYS A 626 -26.96 70.49 -36.95
CA LYS A 626 -27.89 71.01 -37.97
C LYS A 626 -29.21 71.52 -37.41
N VAL A 627 -29.53 71.28 -36.14
CA VAL A 627 -30.78 71.75 -35.51
C VAL A 627 -30.47 72.87 -34.51
N ASP A 628 -30.48 74.13 -34.98
CA ASP A 628 -30.33 75.30 -34.11
C ASP A 628 -31.68 75.74 -33.53
N LYS A 629 -31.93 75.39 -32.27
CA LYS A 629 -33.15 75.74 -31.53
C LYS A 629 -33.49 77.24 -31.51
N ASN A 630 -32.50 78.11 -31.68
CA ASN A 630 -32.66 79.56 -31.58
C ASN A 630 -33.01 80.19 -32.94
N ASN A 631 -32.87 79.44 -34.04
CA ASN A 631 -33.08 79.95 -35.39
C ASN A 631 -33.65 78.87 -36.32
N ILE A 632 -34.85 78.37 -36.00
CA ILE A 632 -35.57 77.41 -36.85
C ILE A 632 -36.36 78.17 -37.90
N THR A 633 -36.11 77.85 -39.18
CA THR A 633 -36.74 78.48 -40.35
C THR A 633 -37.42 77.43 -41.23
N LEU A 634 -38.16 77.86 -42.26
CA LEU A 634 -38.76 76.95 -43.23
C LEU A 634 -37.72 76.18 -44.07
N ASP A 635 -36.50 76.71 -44.21
CA ASP A 635 -35.42 76.05 -44.95
C ASP A 635 -34.87 74.81 -44.22
N ASP A 636 -35.06 74.72 -42.90
CA ASP A 636 -34.63 73.58 -42.08
C ASP A 636 -35.57 72.37 -42.17
N LYS A 637 -36.72 72.54 -42.84
CA LYS A 637 -37.80 71.53 -42.94
C LYS A 637 -37.29 70.19 -43.47
N GLU A 638 -36.55 70.18 -44.56
CA GLU A 638 -36.05 68.95 -45.17
C GLU A 638 -35.09 68.20 -44.23
N THR A 639 -34.23 68.95 -43.52
CA THR A 639 -33.28 68.41 -42.55
C THR A 639 -33.98 67.80 -41.33
N VAL A 640 -34.95 68.52 -40.75
CA VAL A 640 -35.73 68.04 -39.60
C VAL A 640 -36.58 66.83 -39.98
N GLU A 641 -37.22 66.85 -41.14
CA GLU A 641 -37.99 65.71 -41.65
C GLU A 641 -37.10 64.48 -41.92
N ASP A 642 -35.88 64.66 -42.43
CA ASP A 642 -34.91 63.56 -42.61
C ASP A 642 -34.45 62.95 -41.27
N ILE A 643 -34.13 63.78 -40.27
CA ILE A 643 -33.76 63.31 -38.92
C ILE A 643 -34.90 62.52 -38.28
N VAL A 644 -36.14 63.04 -38.35
CA VAL A 644 -37.33 62.34 -37.84
C VAL A 644 -37.53 61.01 -38.57
N LYS A 645 -37.40 61.00 -39.90
CA LYS A 645 -37.54 59.78 -40.70
C LYS A 645 -36.51 58.71 -40.34
N ARG A 646 -35.24 59.08 -40.15
CA ARG A 646 -34.18 58.15 -39.71
C ARG A 646 -34.39 57.66 -38.29
N TYR A 647 -34.83 58.53 -37.38
CA TYR A 647 -35.17 58.16 -36.00
C TYR A 647 -36.37 57.21 -35.94
N ASP A 648 -37.41 57.47 -36.73
CA ASP A 648 -38.59 56.61 -36.78
C ASP A 648 -38.31 55.26 -37.45
N ALA A 649 -37.32 55.20 -38.34
CA ALA A 649 -36.82 53.95 -38.89
C ALA A 649 -36.03 53.10 -37.89
N LEU A 650 -35.55 53.67 -36.77
CA LEU A 650 -34.93 52.89 -35.69
C LEU A 650 -35.96 52.03 -34.95
N ASN A 651 -35.51 50.87 -34.48
CA ASN A 651 -36.26 50.08 -33.51
C ASN A 651 -36.59 50.95 -32.28
N SER A 652 -37.81 50.84 -31.77
CA SER A 652 -38.27 51.65 -30.63
C SER A 652 -37.38 51.51 -29.39
N LYS A 653 -36.74 50.35 -29.20
CA LYS A 653 -35.78 50.13 -28.11
C LYS A 653 -34.46 50.87 -28.29
N ASP A 654 -34.06 51.16 -29.54
CA ASP A 654 -32.80 51.86 -29.85
C ASP A 654 -32.93 53.38 -29.81
N ARG A 655 -34.14 53.89 -29.99
CA ARG A 655 -34.44 55.33 -29.95
C ARG A 655 -33.98 56.02 -28.67
N LYS A 656 -33.94 55.29 -27.54
CA LYS A 656 -33.43 55.79 -26.25
C LYS A 656 -31.95 56.19 -26.27
N TYR A 657 -31.19 55.73 -27.26
CA TYR A 657 -29.77 56.08 -27.42
C TYR A 657 -29.54 57.33 -28.28
N VAL A 658 -30.61 57.92 -28.83
CA VAL A 658 -30.56 59.21 -29.51
C VAL A 658 -30.94 60.29 -28.50
N ASP A 659 -29.93 60.89 -27.88
CA ASP A 659 -30.13 61.99 -26.95
C ASP A 659 -30.62 63.26 -27.66
N ASN A 660 -31.33 64.13 -26.95
CA ASN A 660 -31.81 65.43 -27.44
C ASN A 660 -32.83 65.37 -28.60
N PHE A 661 -33.44 64.22 -28.88
CA PHE A 661 -34.46 64.11 -29.93
C PHE A 661 -35.68 65.03 -29.70
N SER A 662 -36.02 65.35 -28.44
CA SER A 662 -37.07 66.33 -28.12
C SER A 662 -36.86 67.70 -28.79
N LYS A 663 -35.62 68.09 -29.06
CA LYS A 663 -35.30 69.33 -29.78
C LYS A 663 -35.76 69.27 -31.25
N VAL A 664 -35.73 68.08 -31.85
CA VAL A 664 -36.20 67.84 -33.22
C VAL A 664 -37.72 67.91 -33.26
N GLU A 665 -38.40 67.38 -32.24
CA GLU A 665 -39.86 67.50 -32.11
C GLU A 665 -40.30 68.96 -31.93
N GLU A 666 -39.59 69.74 -31.11
CA GLU A 666 -39.81 71.19 -30.97
C GLU A 666 -39.58 71.93 -32.30
N ALA A 667 -38.49 71.61 -33.01
CA ALA A 667 -38.20 72.20 -34.32
C ALA A 667 -39.28 71.86 -35.35
N LYS A 668 -39.77 70.61 -35.39
CA LYS A 668 -40.86 70.18 -36.26
C LYS A 668 -42.15 70.97 -35.98
N GLY A 669 -42.50 71.16 -34.71
CA GLY A 669 -43.67 71.98 -34.33
C GLY A 669 -43.56 73.43 -34.81
N LYS A 670 -42.40 74.07 -34.60
CA LYS A 670 -42.15 75.44 -35.11
C LYS A 670 -42.25 75.52 -36.63
N ILE A 671 -41.77 74.51 -37.36
CA ILE A 671 -41.84 74.47 -38.83
C ILE A 671 -43.29 74.29 -39.31
N GLU A 672 -44.10 73.49 -38.62
CA GLU A 672 -45.53 73.34 -38.90
C GLU A 672 -46.29 74.65 -38.66
N GLU A 673 -45.98 75.41 -37.61
CA GLU A 673 -46.53 76.75 -37.35
C GLU A 673 -46.15 77.76 -38.44
N LEU A 674 -44.86 77.80 -38.83
CA LEU A 674 -44.36 78.66 -39.90
C LEU A 674 -45.00 78.31 -41.26
N ALA A 675 -45.26 77.03 -41.54
CA ALA A 675 -45.86 76.56 -42.80
C ALA A 675 -47.39 76.82 -42.87
N ALA A 676 -48.07 76.92 -41.73
CA ALA A 676 -49.48 77.25 -41.64
C ALA A 676 -49.78 78.75 -41.86
N GLY A 677 -48.75 79.57 -42.11
CA GLY A 677 -48.89 81.01 -42.34
C GLY A 677 -49.23 81.81 -41.09
N ILE A 678 -49.00 81.25 -39.90
CA ILE A 678 -49.18 81.97 -38.64
C ILE A 678 -47.89 82.73 -38.35
N ILE A 679 -47.82 83.97 -38.81
CA ILE A 679 -46.84 84.93 -38.30
C ILE A 679 -47.34 85.36 -36.93
N LEU A 680 -46.68 84.91 -35.86
CA LEU A 680 -46.77 85.61 -34.59
C LEU A 680 -46.02 86.93 -34.75
N THR A 681 -46.76 88.01 -34.98
CA THR A 681 -46.22 89.38 -34.92
C THR A 681 -46.02 89.77 -33.45
N GLU A 682 -44.84 90.31 -33.17
CA GLU A 682 -44.28 90.73 -31.88
C GLU A 682 -45.08 91.77 -31.05
N ASP A 683 -46.35 92.04 -31.36
CA ASP A 683 -47.07 93.22 -30.82
C ASP A 683 -48.48 92.91 -30.27
N ASP A 684 -48.65 91.87 -29.44
CA ASP A 684 -49.78 91.81 -28.51
C ASP A 684 -49.33 91.86 -27.03
N ILE A 685 -49.14 93.11 -26.60
CA ILE A 685 -49.64 93.69 -25.34
C ILE A 685 -48.92 93.31 -24.02
N THR A 686 -48.00 94.21 -23.71
CA THR A 686 -47.64 94.90 -22.46
C THR A 686 -48.53 94.84 -21.19
N ASP A 687 -47.82 94.72 -20.06
CA ASP A 687 -47.92 95.43 -18.76
C ASP A 687 -49.29 95.74 -18.09
N ASN A 688 -49.58 95.10 -16.95
CA ASN A 688 -49.55 95.76 -15.61
C ASN A 688 -50.12 94.90 -14.46
N LYS A 689 -49.36 94.90 -13.36
CA LYS A 689 -49.74 95.07 -11.93
C LYS A 689 -50.66 94.10 -11.16
N ASP A 690 -50.06 93.71 -10.03
CA ASP A 690 -50.58 93.66 -8.66
C ASP A 690 -51.37 92.44 -8.16
N SER A 691 -50.59 91.62 -7.42
CA SER A 691 -50.75 91.34 -5.97
C SER A 691 -51.34 89.99 -5.51
N ASN A 692 -50.48 89.27 -4.77
CA ASN A 692 -50.72 88.33 -3.66
C ASN A 692 -51.55 87.05 -3.96
N ASN A 693 -51.14 85.83 -3.62
CA ASN A 693 -50.40 85.37 -2.45
C ASN A 693 -49.96 83.90 -2.61
N SER A 694 -49.03 83.47 -1.76
CA SER A 694 -48.51 82.12 -1.49
C SER A 694 -47.29 81.62 -2.29
N ASN A 695 -46.16 82.23 -1.94
CA ASN A 695 -44.79 81.70 -1.92
C ASN A 695 -44.70 80.19 -1.62
N LYS A 696 -43.80 79.47 -2.32
CA LYS A 696 -42.41 79.32 -1.87
C LYS A 696 -41.53 78.65 -2.94
N GLU A 697 -40.58 79.42 -3.47
CA GLU A 697 -39.45 78.92 -4.26
C GLU A 697 -38.30 78.40 -3.37
N LEU A 698 -37.63 77.40 -3.94
CA LEU A 698 -36.21 77.03 -3.93
C LEU A 698 -35.31 77.29 -2.71
N SER A 699 -34.46 76.30 -2.45
CA SER A 699 -33.01 76.55 -2.38
C SER A 699 -32.18 75.31 -2.73
N LYS A 700 -31.14 75.52 -3.54
CA LYS A 700 -29.90 74.73 -3.50
C LYS A 700 -29.09 75.16 -2.26
N THR A 701 -28.14 74.30 -1.89
CA THR A 701 -26.97 74.48 -1.01
C THR A 701 -27.07 73.97 0.43
N GLY A 702 -26.04 73.18 0.79
CA GLY A 702 -25.29 73.26 2.04
C GLY A 702 -26.03 73.13 3.37
N GLY A 703 -25.92 71.94 3.98
CA GLY A 703 -25.11 71.81 5.20
C GLY A 703 -25.67 72.23 6.56
N ILE A 704 -25.86 71.19 7.39
CA ILE A 704 -25.48 71.06 8.82
C ILE A 704 -26.45 71.60 9.91
N GLY A 705 -26.83 70.68 10.82
CA GLY A 705 -27.16 70.97 12.24
C GLY A 705 -28.38 70.20 12.77
N LYS A 706 -28.25 68.95 13.22
CA LYS A 706 -27.94 68.50 14.61
C LYS A 706 -29.07 68.67 15.64
N GLU A 707 -29.71 67.55 15.95
CA GLU A 707 -29.90 67.02 17.31
C GLU A 707 -29.34 65.58 17.29
N LEU A 708 -28.54 65.08 18.23
CA LEU A 708 -27.87 65.66 19.38
C LEU A 708 -26.81 64.61 19.84
N ILE A 709 -25.52 65.01 19.90
CA ILE A 709 -24.47 64.60 20.90
C ILE A 709 -24.10 63.08 20.96
N ALA A 710 -22.85 62.60 20.79
CA ALA A 710 -21.53 63.11 21.20
C ALA A 710 -20.34 62.33 20.55
N VAL A 711 -19.30 63.09 20.16
CA VAL A 711 -17.83 62.87 20.35
C VAL A 711 -17.12 61.71 19.60
N ILE A 712 -15.99 61.82 18.88
CA ILE A 712 -15.21 62.84 18.15
C ILE A 712 -14.05 62.06 17.45
N ALA A 713 -13.70 62.52 16.23
CA ALA A 713 -12.41 62.43 15.51
C ALA A 713 -11.86 61.12 14.90
N ILE A 714 -11.72 61.21 13.56
CA ILE A 714 -10.96 60.43 12.58
C ILE A 714 -9.64 61.18 12.26
N ILE A 715 -8.54 60.48 11.96
CA ILE A 715 -7.48 60.90 11.01
C ILE A 715 -7.05 59.62 10.25
N ILE A 716 -7.54 59.39 9.02
CA ILE A 716 -6.91 59.66 7.70
C ILE A 716 -5.70 58.75 7.36
N LEU A 717 -5.72 58.29 6.10
CA LEU A 717 -4.62 57.83 5.23
C LEU A 717 -4.21 56.33 5.31
N ILE A 718 -4.56 55.56 4.28
CA ILE A 718 -3.64 55.09 3.22
C ILE A 718 -4.33 54.02 2.35
N SER A 719 -4.60 54.40 1.09
CA SER A 719 -4.50 53.51 -0.06
C SER A 719 -3.06 53.57 -0.56
N GLY A 720 -2.42 52.42 -0.77
CA GLY A 720 -1.17 52.32 -1.52
C GLY A 720 0.00 51.69 -0.76
N ILE A 721 0.65 50.72 -1.42
CA ILE A 721 1.92 50.04 -1.09
C ILE A 721 1.76 48.76 -0.25
N VAL A 722 1.21 47.71 -0.87
CA VAL A 722 1.39 46.30 -0.45
C VAL A 722 2.58 45.64 -1.18
N VAL A 723 3.36 46.36 -1.98
CA VAL A 723 4.43 45.76 -2.82
C VAL A 723 5.86 45.95 -2.27
N LEU A 724 6.08 46.56 -1.10
CA LEU A 724 7.46 46.83 -0.61
C LEU A 724 7.76 46.39 0.84
N TYR A 725 7.19 45.30 1.34
CA TYR A 725 7.55 44.77 2.68
C TYR A 725 7.88 43.26 2.75
N LEU A 726 8.20 42.61 1.63
CA LEU A 726 8.72 41.22 1.65
C LEU A 726 10.14 41.08 1.06
N SER A 727 10.89 42.17 0.90
CA SER A 727 12.26 42.15 0.38
C SER A 727 13.36 42.50 1.40
N SER A 728 13.06 42.94 2.63
CA SER A 728 14.11 43.38 3.58
C SER A 728 14.38 42.46 4.77
N LYS A 729 13.73 41.29 4.87
CA LYS A 729 13.95 40.34 6.00
C LYS A 729 14.83 39.13 5.68
N LYS A 730 15.56 39.15 4.56
CA LYS A 730 16.53 38.11 4.18
C LYS A 730 17.99 38.53 4.41
N LYS A 731 18.27 39.52 5.26
CA LYS A 731 19.63 40.07 5.42
C LYS A 731 20.07 40.45 6.84
N ASN A 732 19.62 39.75 7.87
CA ASN A 732 20.17 39.91 9.24
C ASN A 732 19.95 38.67 10.13
N ILE A 733 20.44 37.51 9.69
CA ILE A 733 20.83 36.40 10.58
C ILE A 733 22.19 35.89 10.08
N GLU A 734 23.16 36.78 10.11
CA GLU A 734 24.59 36.48 10.12
C GLU A 734 25.20 37.58 10.98
N ASP A 735 24.97 37.50 12.28
CA ASP A 735 25.93 37.97 13.28
C ASP A 735 25.41 37.70 14.70
N LYS A 736 26.26 37.04 15.48
CA LYS A 736 26.25 36.93 16.95
C LYS A 736 25.40 35.82 17.57
N ASN A 737 25.93 34.59 17.48
CA ASN A 737 26.19 33.83 18.70
C ASN A 737 27.69 34.02 19.06
N ARG A 738 27.92 34.80 20.11
CA ARG A 738 29.13 34.81 20.91
C ARG A 738 28.68 34.58 22.35
#